data_AF-A0A523RHR9-F1
#
_entry.id   AF-A0A523RHR9-F1
#
_cell.length_a   1.000
_cell.length_b   1.000
_cell.length_c   1.000
_cell.angle_alpha   90.00
_cell.angle_beta   90.00
_cell.angle_gamma   90.00
#
_symmetry.space_group_name_H-M   'P 1'
#
loop_
_entity.id
_entity.type
_entity.pdbx_description
1 polymer ?
#
loop_
_entity_poly.entity_id
_entity_poly.type
_entity_poly.pdbx_seq_one_letter_code
_entity_poly.pdbx_strand_id
1 'polypeptide(L)'
;MNNLKNRTKSTVIILLAFTAAINLGVLLTSVKAGPYVPEEHVYNGWHWGVDVGDELYWEVEMILTNASNDEVTMMFKDIWIYNITSIENVTTDWLGVNEFSLVNATQYYFNVTEGELESYGDPMEFALFGFNNSDTIKHKYRAGMGAAPYILPLNGSNNLEVDILADILNESFYDPLSLDRFNAFDGYSPTTMGNGMFFTNSSDGYYLYLEYNVTNGVAEYVEGYMKVEMGESMLLNFTIQRVLDYDITDEIEWGVTIGDIFYFDFTEGGSDYEDIKVEVTNFTDIMLPKSHNGFMEDEIPMVFQAVYCNLSLWDGIEYDVVDENFPIGLANNFYFQYFDEGGPLDLILFYPNNTAKEDIEFVWNSDTLRIWDVPFNDIELIENTNFEFTLRNTSTNFRVSNIIDKSTGIVQSFLITEHGEVQLYYEMKNQTLIDWDLEIGDVVYYKQNSQDGGTYMRATINATDGEFVNLTTWEEISGGLFTKIPGQPELQFFKAVIAELEEFDEITGTWQSNGDYIFLEANIYWAISPYAMFGGTAPPLFLPLGFTGEDFENILALLGGMFDVMTFTEDHVFLRNSTNNKEYDAYVDTTSGRITFMGGWMNMPGGDDTTWNYLSIYPMVNETLNVGINVISIPNDAISEIDASHIDIITSNTGVEIVNAILAYNPINTSITTGTVLYYNDLLITNTTGLANLSFYIKFDDSFDLDSYNLTFWAWNMSGNNEWSVAPPEATDMFVYDYGDNSLTIIFPIGGSSGPISIIMAVSYVNVSPPELIPGFPLLLTLGFLTIGVFALIMIHFKKVKKI
;
A
#
# COMPACT_ATOMS: atom_id res chain seq x y z
N MET A 1 65.08 23.83 58.81
CA MET A 1 63.62 23.61 58.86
C MET A 1 62.98 24.27 57.67
N ASN A 2 62.03 23.58 57.04
CA ASN A 2 61.31 23.91 55.79
C ASN A 2 61.98 23.51 54.47
N ASN A 3 61.94 22.18 54.24
CA ASN A 3 61.39 21.54 53.03
C ASN A 3 62.14 21.80 51.71
N LEU A 4 63.02 20.94 51.17
CA LEU A 4 63.06 19.47 51.21
C LEU A 4 61.73 18.76 50.87
N LYS A 5 60.81 19.45 50.15
CA LYS A 5 59.60 18.84 49.56
C LYS A 5 59.45 18.95 48.04
N ASN A 6 60.35 19.65 47.32
CA ASN A 6 60.14 19.91 45.89
C ASN A 6 61.19 19.31 44.93
N ARG A 7 62.16 18.51 45.40
CA ARG A 7 63.12 17.82 44.51
C ARG A 7 62.92 16.32 44.39
N THR A 8 62.06 15.71 45.21
CA THR A 8 61.75 14.28 45.13
C THR A 8 60.57 13.95 44.21
N LYS A 9 59.76 14.93 43.78
CA LYS A 9 58.63 14.68 42.87
C LYS A 9 59.05 14.62 41.40
N SER A 10 59.93 15.50 40.93
CA SER A 10 60.35 15.48 39.52
C SER A 10 61.28 14.31 39.17
N THR A 11 62.15 13.89 40.09
CA THR A 11 63.03 12.73 39.86
C THR A 11 62.28 11.40 39.95
N VAL A 12 61.25 11.30 40.79
CA VAL A 12 60.40 10.10 40.87
C VAL A 12 59.42 10.02 39.70
N ILE A 13 58.91 11.15 39.19
CA ILE A 13 58.08 11.17 37.98
C ILE A 13 58.90 10.86 36.73
N ILE A 14 60.15 11.34 36.62
CA ILE A 14 61.03 10.96 35.51
C ILE A 14 61.50 9.52 35.65
N LEU A 15 61.80 9.00 36.86
CA LEU A 15 62.13 7.58 37.02
C LEU A 15 60.94 6.66 36.73
N LEU A 16 59.71 7.03 37.14
CA LEU A 16 58.48 6.29 36.85
C LEU A 16 58.11 6.39 35.36
N ALA A 17 58.33 7.53 34.71
CA ALA A 17 58.14 7.66 33.26
C ALA A 17 59.22 6.91 32.47
N PHE A 18 60.46 6.81 32.98
CA PHE A 18 61.52 6.01 32.33
C PHE A 18 61.37 4.51 32.60
N THR A 19 60.85 4.09 33.76
CA THR A 19 60.49 2.67 34.00
C THR A 19 59.19 2.28 33.29
N ALA A 20 58.23 3.19 33.15
CA ALA A 20 57.06 2.96 32.30
C ALA A 20 57.44 2.95 30.80
N ALA A 21 58.34 3.82 30.34
CA ALA A 21 58.80 3.81 28.94
C ALA A 21 59.74 2.64 28.62
N ILE A 22 60.52 2.13 29.59
CA ILE A 22 61.34 0.92 29.41
C ILE A 22 60.48 -0.36 29.54
N ASN A 23 59.40 -0.36 30.32
CA ASN A 23 58.44 -1.48 30.35
C ASN A 23 57.37 -1.44 29.24
N LEU A 24 57.07 -0.27 28.64
CA LEU A 24 56.23 -0.16 27.44
C LEU A 24 57.03 -0.19 26.13
N GLY A 25 58.33 0.09 26.16
CA GLY A 25 59.21 0.06 24.99
C GLY A 25 59.78 -1.33 24.63
N VAL A 26 59.44 -2.37 25.39
CA VAL A 26 59.85 -3.78 25.15
C VAL A 26 58.63 -4.70 24.99
N LEU A 27 57.41 -4.16 24.94
CA LEU A 27 56.18 -4.93 24.66
C LEU A 27 55.53 -4.58 23.31
N LEU A 28 56.23 -3.84 22.45
CA LEU A 28 55.86 -3.66 21.04
C LEU A 28 56.87 -4.36 20.13
N THR A 29 56.96 -5.67 20.31
CA THR A 29 57.05 -6.65 19.22
C THR A 29 56.39 -7.92 19.76
N SER A 30 55.13 -8.17 19.40
CA SER A 30 54.60 -9.52 19.45
C SER A 30 55.31 -10.32 18.36
N VAL A 31 56.49 -10.86 18.67
CA VAL A 31 56.92 -12.07 17.98
C VAL A 31 56.13 -13.17 18.67
N LYS A 32 54.96 -13.51 18.11
CA LYS A 32 54.30 -14.77 18.42
C LYS A 32 55.27 -15.87 18.01
N ALA A 33 55.87 -16.53 18.99
CA ALA A 33 56.69 -17.71 18.73
C ALA A 33 55.77 -18.92 18.77
N GLY A 34 55.04 -19.16 17.67
CA GLY A 34 54.43 -20.46 17.44
C GLY A 34 55.50 -21.56 17.53
N PRO A 35 55.13 -22.81 17.84
CA PRO A 35 56.11 -23.89 17.88
C PRO A 35 56.84 -23.98 16.53
N TYR A 36 58.16 -24.16 16.58
CA TYR A 36 58.94 -24.41 15.38
C TYR A 36 58.45 -25.69 14.72
N VAL A 37 58.39 -25.64 13.40
CA VAL A 37 58.16 -26.81 12.57
C VAL A 37 59.27 -27.81 12.89
N PRO A 38 58.98 -29.08 13.19
CA PRO A 38 59.99 -30.03 13.65
C PRO A 38 61.08 -30.29 12.59
N GLU A 39 62.30 -29.84 12.90
CA GLU A 39 63.60 -30.52 12.80
C GLU A 39 64.62 -29.55 13.38
N GLU A 40 65.50 -29.99 14.30
CA GLU A 40 66.56 -29.17 14.94
C GLU A 40 67.70 -28.76 13.97
N HIS A 41 67.40 -28.52 12.70
CA HIS A 41 68.37 -28.09 11.71
C HIS A 41 68.65 -26.59 11.87
N VAL A 42 69.92 -26.17 11.77
CA VAL A 42 70.35 -24.76 11.87
C VAL A 42 69.75 -23.84 10.78
N TYR A 43 68.99 -24.41 9.84
CA TYR A 43 68.32 -23.69 8.74
C TYR A 43 66.80 -23.86 8.77
N ASN A 44 66.24 -24.55 9.78
CA ASN A 44 64.80 -24.64 9.96
C ASN A 44 64.35 -23.54 10.92
N GLY A 45 63.97 -22.40 10.35
CA GLY A 45 63.43 -21.25 11.08
C GLY A 45 61.91 -21.12 10.97
N TRP A 46 61.24 -22.10 10.35
CA TRP A 46 59.83 -22.02 10.04
C TRP A 46 58.96 -22.17 11.29
N HIS A 47 57.92 -21.35 11.40
CA HIS A 47 56.96 -21.35 12.50
C HIS A 47 55.60 -20.84 12.02
N TRP A 48 54.55 -21.09 12.80
CA TRP A 48 53.22 -20.53 12.53
C TRP A 48 53.10 -19.12 13.09
N GLY A 49 52.46 -18.22 12.33
CA GLY A 49 52.14 -16.86 12.78
C GLY A 49 50.84 -16.75 13.58
N VAL A 50 50.20 -17.89 13.85
CA VAL A 50 48.98 -18.04 14.65
C VAL A 50 49.28 -18.78 15.96
N ASP A 51 48.46 -18.54 16.98
CA ASP A 51 48.52 -19.17 18.29
C ASP A 51 47.23 -19.95 18.60
N VAL A 52 47.31 -20.88 19.55
CA VAL A 52 46.14 -21.57 20.09
C VAL A 52 45.21 -20.55 20.75
N GLY A 53 43.92 -20.60 20.37
CA GLY A 53 42.88 -19.67 20.77
C GLY A 53 42.66 -18.52 19.81
N ASP A 54 43.47 -18.37 18.75
CA ASP A 54 43.19 -17.37 17.71
C ASP A 54 41.90 -17.74 16.97
N GLU A 55 41.03 -16.74 16.80
CA GLU A 55 39.77 -16.85 16.05
C GLU A 55 39.93 -16.23 14.67
N LEU A 56 39.47 -16.97 13.67
CA LEU A 56 39.67 -16.67 12.27
C LEU A 56 38.34 -16.74 11.51
N TYR A 57 37.92 -15.63 10.90
CA TYR A 57 36.68 -15.46 10.14
C TYR A 57 36.96 -15.21 8.66
N TRP A 58 36.16 -15.81 7.78
CA TRP A 58 36.18 -15.53 6.35
C TRP A 58 34.78 -15.53 5.78
N GLU A 59 34.49 -14.56 4.92
CA GLU A 59 33.35 -14.65 4.02
C GLU A 59 33.72 -15.57 2.86
N VAL A 60 32.84 -16.51 2.53
CA VAL A 60 33.05 -17.52 1.49
C VAL A 60 31.90 -17.46 0.52
N GLU A 61 32.17 -17.25 -0.76
CA GLU A 61 31.23 -17.47 -1.85
C GLU A 61 31.69 -18.69 -2.66
N MET A 62 30.76 -19.57 -2.98
CA MET A 62 31.07 -20.82 -3.66
C MET A 62 29.98 -21.21 -4.66
N ILE A 63 30.40 -21.60 -5.86
CA ILE A 63 29.56 -22.14 -6.93
C ILE A 63 30.22 -23.41 -7.45
N LEU A 64 29.48 -24.52 -7.41
CA LEU A 64 29.94 -25.82 -7.87
C LEU A 64 29.13 -26.27 -9.09
N THR A 65 29.78 -26.38 -10.24
CA THR A 65 29.14 -26.74 -11.52
C THR A 65 29.61 -28.11 -12.00
N ASN A 66 28.72 -28.97 -12.48
CA ASN A 66 29.11 -30.25 -13.06
C ASN A 66 29.85 -30.03 -14.39
N ALA A 67 31.09 -30.51 -14.47
CA ALA A 67 31.98 -30.22 -15.59
C ALA A 67 31.54 -30.86 -16.92
N SER A 68 30.57 -31.79 -16.89
CA SER A 68 30.12 -32.53 -18.07
C SER A 68 28.90 -31.92 -18.76
N ASN A 69 28.04 -31.21 -18.01
CA ASN A 69 26.77 -30.67 -18.49
C ASN A 69 26.55 -29.19 -18.12
N ASP A 70 27.51 -28.55 -17.45
CA ASP A 70 27.48 -27.16 -16.98
C ASP A 70 26.34 -26.85 -15.99
N GLU A 71 25.78 -27.85 -15.32
CA GLU A 71 24.71 -27.68 -14.33
C GLU A 71 25.28 -27.25 -12.96
N VAL A 72 24.76 -26.16 -12.37
CA VAL A 72 25.14 -25.75 -11.00
C VAL A 72 24.54 -26.72 -9.99
N THR A 73 25.35 -27.37 -9.18
CA THR A 73 24.89 -28.35 -8.17
C THR A 73 24.82 -27.76 -6.77
N MET A 74 25.56 -26.69 -6.52
CA MET A 74 25.62 -26.01 -5.23
C MET A 74 26.03 -24.56 -5.44
N MET A 75 25.41 -23.65 -4.68
CA MET A 75 25.70 -22.22 -4.72
C MET A 75 25.36 -21.61 -3.36
N PHE A 76 26.33 -20.99 -2.69
CA PHE A 76 26.11 -20.34 -1.40
C PHE A 76 27.16 -19.26 -1.09
N LYS A 77 26.77 -18.33 -0.23
CA LYS A 77 27.61 -17.43 0.57
C LYS A 77 27.50 -17.78 2.06
N ASP A 78 28.60 -17.70 2.81
CA ASP A 78 28.61 -18.02 4.23
C ASP A 78 29.76 -17.32 4.95
N ILE A 79 29.71 -17.28 6.29
CA ILE A 79 30.85 -16.90 7.12
C ILE A 79 31.44 -18.12 7.82
N TRP A 80 32.71 -18.39 7.56
CA TRP A 80 33.43 -19.48 8.18
C TRP A 80 34.25 -18.99 9.36
N ILE A 81 33.89 -19.46 10.55
CA ILE A 81 34.55 -19.12 11.80
C ILE A 81 35.37 -20.33 12.26
N TYR A 82 36.66 -20.14 12.47
CA TYR A 82 37.58 -21.17 12.96
C TYR A 82 38.33 -20.68 14.19
N ASN A 83 38.41 -21.51 15.22
CA ASN A 83 39.31 -21.31 16.35
C ASN A 83 40.48 -22.28 16.26
N ILE A 84 41.72 -21.78 16.40
CA ILE A 84 42.90 -22.64 16.46
C ILE A 84 42.92 -23.38 17.79
N THR A 85 42.62 -24.68 17.79
CA THR A 85 42.45 -25.47 19.03
C THR A 85 43.73 -26.12 19.51
N SER A 86 44.65 -26.44 18.61
CA SER A 86 45.97 -26.96 18.99
C SER A 86 47.02 -26.74 17.91
N ILE A 87 48.26 -26.53 18.33
CA ILE A 87 49.43 -26.64 17.45
C ILE A 87 50.37 -27.67 18.06
N GLU A 88 50.57 -28.79 17.37
CA GLU A 88 51.29 -29.95 17.90
C GLU A 88 52.23 -30.57 16.87
N ASN A 89 53.21 -31.32 17.36
CA ASN A 89 54.11 -32.07 16.48
C ASN A 89 53.60 -33.50 16.34
N VAL A 90 53.37 -33.92 15.11
CA VAL A 90 52.84 -35.25 14.76
C VAL A 90 53.79 -35.99 13.85
N THR A 91 53.78 -37.32 13.90
CA THR A 91 54.44 -38.16 12.91
C THR A 91 53.36 -38.78 12.02
N THR A 92 53.35 -38.43 10.74
CA THR A 92 52.37 -38.95 9.77
C THR A 92 53.05 -39.47 8.50
N ASP A 93 52.36 -40.37 7.79
CA ASP A 93 52.80 -40.92 6.51
C ASP A 93 52.14 -40.13 5.36
N TRP A 94 52.79 -39.03 4.97
CA TRP A 94 52.38 -38.19 3.85
C TRP A 94 53.61 -37.86 3.00
N LEU A 95 53.62 -38.37 1.76
CA LEU A 95 54.81 -38.41 0.91
C LEU A 95 55.99 -39.07 1.66
N GLY A 96 55.70 -40.07 2.52
CA GLY A 96 56.64 -40.72 3.43
C GLY A 96 56.43 -40.36 4.91
N VAL A 97 57.00 -41.16 5.81
CA VAL A 97 56.92 -40.96 7.27
C VAL A 97 57.80 -39.79 7.70
N ASN A 98 57.19 -38.69 8.17
CA ASN A 98 57.91 -37.49 8.60
C ASN A 98 57.30 -36.90 9.87
N GLU A 99 58.08 -36.10 10.59
CA GLU A 99 57.58 -35.23 11.65
C GLU A 99 57.06 -33.92 11.03
N PHE A 100 55.90 -33.49 11.48
CA PHE A 100 55.23 -32.28 11.03
C PHE A 100 54.74 -31.47 12.21
N SER A 101 54.63 -30.15 12.02
CA SER A 101 53.82 -29.29 12.88
C SER A 101 52.42 -29.21 12.27
N LEU A 102 51.46 -29.71 13.03
CA LEU A 102 50.04 -29.73 12.72
C LEU A 102 49.35 -28.60 13.47
N VAL A 103 48.61 -27.78 12.73
CA VAL A 103 47.63 -26.83 13.27
C VAL A 103 46.26 -27.47 13.12
N ASN A 104 45.58 -27.69 14.24
CA ASN A 104 44.17 -28.06 14.24
C ASN A 104 43.31 -26.83 14.52
N ALA A 105 42.16 -26.77 13.86
CA ALA A 105 41.13 -25.79 14.13
C ALA A 105 39.79 -26.48 14.31
N THR A 106 38.92 -25.86 15.09
CA THR A 106 37.51 -26.24 15.20
C THR A 106 36.69 -25.16 14.54
N GLN A 107 35.71 -25.55 13.74
CA GLN A 107 34.75 -24.60 13.16
C GLN A 107 33.76 -24.16 14.24
N TYR A 108 33.26 -22.94 14.18
CA TYR A 108 32.29 -22.40 15.12
C TYR A 108 31.14 -21.75 14.35
N TYR A 109 30.01 -21.55 15.03
CA TYR A 109 28.97 -20.61 14.63
C TYR A 109 28.66 -19.68 15.81
N PHE A 110 28.03 -18.54 15.53
CA PHE A 110 27.57 -17.65 16.58
C PHE A 110 26.21 -18.11 17.13
N ASN A 111 26.16 -18.52 18.40
CA ASN A 111 24.90 -18.82 19.06
C ASN A 111 24.31 -17.53 19.63
N VAL A 112 23.31 -16.99 18.95
CA VAL A 112 22.62 -15.75 19.33
C VAL A 112 21.94 -15.85 20.71
N THR A 113 21.45 -17.04 21.09
CA THR A 113 20.76 -17.24 22.37
C THR A 113 21.72 -17.15 23.55
N GLU A 114 22.93 -17.70 23.40
CA GLU A 114 23.96 -17.68 24.45
C GLU A 114 24.86 -16.43 24.37
N GLY A 115 24.90 -15.77 23.21
CA GLY A 115 25.74 -14.61 22.94
C GLY A 115 27.23 -14.97 22.86
N GLU A 116 27.55 -16.21 22.48
CA GLU A 116 28.91 -16.72 22.36
C GLU A 116 29.09 -17.61 21.13
N LEU A 117 30.36 -17.84 20.75
CA LEU A 117 30.71 -18.77 19.68
C LEU A 117 30.63 -20.20 20.23
N GLU A 118 29.89 -21.06 19.53
CA GLU A 118 29.79 -22.49 19.84
C GLU A 118 30.52 -23.33 18.81
N SER A 119 31.18 -24.39 19.27
CA SER A 119 31.93 -25.29 18.40
C SER A 119 31.00 -26.13 17.53
N TYR A 120 31.25 -26.08 16.23
CA TYR A 120 30.66 -26.92 15.20
C TYR A 120 31.64 -28.03 14.83
N GLY A 121 31.42 -29.22 15.40
CA GLY A 121 32.23 -30.42 15.12
C GLY A 121 33.52 -30.53 15.93
N ASP A 122 34.24 -31.64 15.69
CA ASP A 122 35.52 -31.92 16.34
C ASP A 122 36.67 -31.13 15.69
N PRO A 123 37.78 -30.86 16.43
CA PRO A 123 39.00 -30.32 15.85
C PRO A 123 39.46 -31.11 14.62
N MET A 124 39.70 -30.39 13.52
CA MET A 124 40.18 -30.93 12.25
C MET A 124 41.56 -30.41 11.89
N GLU A 125 42.30 -31.18 11.09
CA GLU A 125 43.56 -30.71 10.50
C GLU A 125 43.29 -29.48 9.63
N PHE A 126 43.84 -28.34 10.04
CA PHE A 126 43.68 -27.08 9.35
C PHE A 126 44.86 -26.82 8.40
N ALA A 127 46.08 -27.00 8.92
CA ALA A 127 47.30 -26.98 8.13
C ALA A 127 48.39 -27.88 8.74
N LEU A 128 49.21 -28.46 7.88
CA LEU A 128 50.31 -29.34 8.23
C LEU A 128 51.56 -28.89 7.48
N PHE A 129 52.65 -28.65 8.20
CA PHE A 129 53.93 -28.31 7.58
C PHE A 129 55.09 -29.06 8.23
N GLY A 130 56.04 -29.52 7.42
CA GLY A 130 57.18 -30.31 7.87
C GLY A 130 58.43 -30.00 7.07
N PHE A 131 59.60 -30.18 7.70
CA PHE A 131 60.90 -30.04 7.06
C PHE A 131 61.73 -31.30 7.29
N ASN A 132 62.24 -31.89 6.21
CA ASN A 132 63.19 -33.00 6.28
C ASN A 132 64.27 -32.85 5.21
N ASN A 133 65.48 -32.48 5.63
CA ASN A 133 66.58 -32.23 4.70
C ASN A 133 67.12 -33.53 4.03
N SER A 134 66.75 -34.70 4.53
CA SER A 134 67.14 -35.99 3.95
C SER A 134 66.18 -36.48 2.86
N ASP A 135 65.02 -35.84 2.71
CA ASP A 135 64.00 -36.18 1.73
C ASP A 135 64.24 -35.49 0.38
N THR A 136 63.64 -36.03 -0.69
CA THR A 136 63.65 -35.42 -2.03
C THR A 136 62.84 -34.14 -2.08
N ILE A 137 61.72 -34.09 -1.36
CA ILE A 137 60.90 -32.89 -1.16
C ILE A 137 61.14 -32.41 0.27
N LYS A 138 61.96 -31.36 0.42
CA LYS A 138 62.48 -30.96 1.73
C LYS A 138 61.44 -30.29 2.63
N HIS A 139 60.56 -29.50 2.04
CA HIS A 139 59.46 -28.85 2.75
C HIS A 139 58.18 -29.47 2.26
N LYS A 140 57.33 -29.89 3.20
CA LYS A 140 56.05 -30.50 2.88
C LYS A 140 54.95 -29.72 3.55
N TYR A 141 54.01 -29.26 2.76
CA TYR A 141 52.81 -28.59 3.19
C TYR A 141 51.59 -29.41 2.79
N ARG A 142 50.56 -29.41 3.62
CA ARG A 142 49.22 -29.88 3.29
C ARG A 142 48.20 -29.02 4.02
N ALA A 143 47.22 -28.49 3.30
CA ALA A 143 46.01 -27.95 3.92
C ALA A 143 45.02 -29.11 4.12
N GLY A 144 44.09 -28.97 5.08
CA GLY A 144 43.07 -29.98 5.39
C GLY A 144 42.10 -30.32 4.24
N MET A 145 40.80 -30.19 4.46
CA MET A 145 39.78 -30.54 3.45
C MET A 145 39.55 -29.46 2.37
N GLY A 146 40.22 -28.31 2.43
CA GLY A 146 40.02 -27.20 1.49
C GLY A 146 40.86 -27.27 0.20
N ALA A 147 40.38 -26.62 -0.86
CA ALA A 147 41.12 -26.39 -2.10
C ALA A 147 42.20 -25.30 -1.95
N ALA A 148 42.09 -24.45 -0.93
CA ALA A 148 43.02 -23.36 -0.64
C ALA A 148 43.64 -23.50 0.78
N PRO A 149 44.93 -23.14 0.95
CA PRO A 149 45.55 -23.02 2.26
C PRO A 149 45.08 -21.76 2.99
N TYR A 150 44.50 -21.91 4.19
CA TYR A 150 44.05 -20.77 5.00
C TYR A 150 45.16 -20.10 5.81
N ILE A 151 46.21 -20.85 6.14
CA ILE A 151 47.37 -20.35 6.88
C ILE A 151 48.66 -20.91 6.30
N LEU A 152 49.71 -20.11 6.27
CA LEU A 152 51.03 -20.49 5.79
C LEU A 152 52.09 -20.25 6.88
N PRO A 153 53.14 -21.08 6.93
CA PRO A 153 54.22 -20.89 7.88
C PRO A 153 55.08 -19.67 7.47
N LEU A 154 55.61 -18.99 8.48
CA LEU A 154 56.57 -17.90 8.33
C LEU A 154 57.99 -18.44 8.44
N ASN A 155 58.93 -17.87 7.70
CA ASN A 155 60.34 -18.24 7.85
C ASN A 155 60.96 -17.55 9.09
N GLY A 156 62.20 -17.89 9.46
CA GLY A 156 62.93 -17.29 10.58
C GLY A 156 63.20 -15.78 10.44
N SER A 157 62.83 -15.17 9.31
CA SER A 157 62.75 -13.73 9.08
C SER A 157 61.47 -13.08 9.67
N ASN A 158 60.55 -13.88 10.22
CA ASN A 158 59.21 -13.51 10.69
C ASN A 158 58.32 -12.85 9.61
N ASN A 159 58.61 -13.12 8.35
CA ASN A 159 57.79 -12.68 7.22
C ASN A 159 57.42 -13.87 6.36
N LEU A 160 56.31 -13.73 5.66
CA LEU A 160 55.91 -14.65 4.61
C LEU A 160 56.86 -14.55 3.40
N GLU A 161 57.36 -15.68 2.93
CA GLU A 161 58.28 -15.79 1.77
C GLU A 161 57.54 -16.45 0.60
N VAL A 162 56.64 -15.68 -0.02
CA VAL A 162 55.71 -16.15 -1.07
C VAL A 162 56.41 -16.73 -2.30
N ASP A 163 57.62 -16.27 -2.61
CA ASP A 163 58.45 -16.77 -3.70
C ASP A 163 58.92 -18.21 -3.46
N ILE A 164 59.15 -18.58 -2.19
CA ILE A 164 59.53 -19.94 -1.81
C ILE A 164 58.29 -20.80 -1.54
N LEU A 165 57.26 -20.21 -0.92
CA LEU A 165 56.03 -20.94 -0.57
C LEU A 165 55.25 -21.39 -1.81
N ALA A 166 55.30 -20.65 -2.92
CA ALA A 166 54.67 -21.08 -4.17
C ALA A 166 55.22 -22.44 -4.65
N ASP A 167 56.55 -22.59 -4.64
CA ASP A 167 57.23 -23.84 -4.99
C ASP A 167 56.83 -24.97 -4.04
N ILE A 168 56.84 -24.70 -2.72
CA ILE A 168 56.51 -25.71 -1.71
C ILE A 168 55.07 -26.19 -1.85
N LEU A 169 54.12 -25.28 -2.00
CA LEU A 169 52.70 -25.60 -2.19
C LEU A 169 52.50 -26.42 -3.46
N ASN A 170 53.15 -26.06 -4.56
CA ASN A 170 53.02 -26.83 -5.79
C ASN A 170 53.59 -28.24 -5.66
N GLU A 171 54.81 -28.40 -5.14
CA GLU A 171 55.51 -29.69 -5.05
C GLU A 171 54.92 -30.65 -4.01
N SER A 172 54.30 -30.15 -2.94
CA SER A 172 53.90 -30.98 -1.79
C SER A 172 52.39 -31.02 -1.51
N PHE A 173 51.62 -30.08 -2.07
CA PHE A 173 50.17 -30.03 -1.92
C PHE A 173 49.45 -30.19 -3.26
N TYR A 174 49.59 -29.24 -4.19
CA TYR A 174 48.80 -29.26 -5.43
C TYR A 174 49.19 -30.38 -6.40
N ASP A 175 50.48 -30.57 -6.73
CA ASP A 175 50.91 -31.59 -7.70
C ASP A 175 50.57 -33.02 -7.22
N PRO A 176 50.85 -33.42 -5.95
CA PRO A 176 50.46 -34.73 -5.46
C PRO A 176 48.95 -34.96 -5.39
N LEU A 177 48.16 -33.93 -5.04
CA LEU A 177 46.71 -34.04 -4.94
C LEU A 177 46.01 -33.88 -6.29
N SER A 178 46.71 -33.41 -7.32
CA SER A 178 46.11 -33.20 -8.66
C SER A 178 45.66 -34.49 -9.35
N LEU A 179 46.14 -35.65 -8.89
CA LEU A 179 45.75 -36.95 -9.43
C LEU A 179 44.36 -37.37 -8.96
N ASP A 180 43.94 -36.92 -7.78
CA ASP A 180 42.78 -37.47 -7.07
C ASP A 180 41.78 -36.40 -6.59
N ARG A 181 42.15 -35.12 -6.51
CA ARG A 181 41.31 -34.06 -5.93
C ARG A 181 41.09 -32.84 -6.82
N PHE A 182 42.14 -32.29 -7.44
CA PHE A 182 42.04 -31.02 -8.18
C PHE A 182 42.73 -31.12 -9.55
N ASN A 183 42.60 -30.12 -10.43
CA ASN A 183 43.46 -30.03 -11.61
C ASN A 183 44.94 -29.78 -11.25
N ALA A 184 45.85 -30.26 -12.09
CA ALA A 184 47.27 -29.92 -11.98
C ALA A 184 47.51 -28.44 -12.35
N PHE A 185 48.45 -27.79 -11.68
CA PHE A 185 48.93 -26.46 -12.03
C PHE A 185 50.33 -26.56 -12.65
N ASP A 186 50.51 -25.98 -13.83
CA ASP A 186 51.78 -26.02 -14.59
C ASP A 186 52.49 -24.66 -14.66
N GLY A 187 51.83 -23.61 -14.16
CA GLY A 187 52.43 -22.30 -13.92
C GLY A 187 52.11 -21.83 -12.51
N TYR A 188 53.11 -21.29 -11.82
CA TYR A 188 52.94 -20.60 -10.55
C TYR A 188 53.92 -19.45 -10.45
N SER A 189 53.48 -18.33 -9.89
CA SER A 189 54.34 -17.17 -9.70
C SER A 189 53.90 -16.34 -8.51
N PRO A 190 54.84 -15.72 -7.78
CA PRO A 190 54.50 -14.66 -6.85
C PRO A 190 53.99 -13.44 -7.63
N THR A 191 53.04 -12.73 -7.04
CA THR A 191 52.55 -11.46 -7.60
C THR A 191 53.66 -10.41 -7.63
N THR A 192 53.65 -9.56 -8.65
CA THR A 192 54.73 -8.57 -8.89
C THR A 192 54.80 -7.43 -7.87
N MET A 193 53.76 -7.21 -7.07
CA MET A 193 53.68 -6.12 -6.09
C MET A 193 52.99 -6.49 -4.75
N GLY A 194 52.75 -7.77 -4.47
CA GLY A 194 51.94 -8.20 -3.32
C GLY A 194 52.46 -9.43 -2.61
N ASN A 195 51.73 -9.82 -1.57
CA ASN A 195 51.97 -11.02 -0.76
C ASN A 195 51.12 -12.19 -1.25
N GLY A 196 50.87 -12.19 -2.56
CA GLY A 196 50.04 -13.17 -3.22
C GLY A 196 50.82 -14.10 -4.14
N MET A 197 50.24 -15.26 -4.38
CA MET A 197 50.70 -16.31 -5.28
C MET A 197 49.59 -16.61 -6.27
N PHE A 198 49.97 -16.83 -7.53
CA PHE A 198 49.04 -17.17 -8.60
C PHE A 198 49.45 -18.50 -9.19
N PHE A 199 48.52 -19.46 -9.22
CA PHE A 199 48.66 -20.78 -9.81
C PHE A 199 47.75 -20.86 -11.03
N THR A 200 48.24 -21.45 -12.11
CA THR A 200 47.52 -21.56 -13.39
C THR A 200 47.71 -22.93 -13.99
N ASN A 201 46.65 -23.40 -14.63
CA ASN A 201 46.70 -24.48 -15.58
C ASN A 201 46.61 -23.89 -16.99
N SER A 202 47.73 -23.88 -17.71
CA SER A 202 47.83 -23.22 -19.01
C SER A 202 47.03 -23.90 -20.12
N SER A 203 46.66 -25.18 -19.97
CA SER A 203 45.91 -25.96 -20.95
C SER A 203 44.40 -25.73 -20.91
N ASP A 204 43.83 -25.61 -19.71
CA ASP A 204 42.39 -25.66 -19.48
C ASP A 204 41.84 -24.33 -18.94
N GLY A 205 42.71 -23.42 -18.50
CA GLY A 205 42.33 -22.09 -18.01
C GLY A 205 41.93 -22.05 -16.54
N TYR A 206 42.09 -23.14 -15.79
CA TYR A 206 41.90 -23.13 -14.33
C TYR A 206 42.97 -22.28 -13.65
N TYR A 207 42.59 -21.62 -12.58
CA TYR A 207 43.51 -20.78 -11.81
C TYR A 207 43.14 -20.75 -10.33
N LEU A 208 44.13 -20.36 -9.53
CA LEU A 208 43.96 -20.08 -8.12
C LEU A 208 44.87 -18.91 -7.74
N TYR A 209 44.24 -17.87 -7.22
CA TYR A 209 44.90 -16.72 -6.63
C TYR A 209 44.79 -16.78 -5.11
N LEU A 210 45.92 -16.60 -4.44
CA LEU A 210 46.00 -16.62 -2.99
C LEU A 210 46.73 -15.37 -2.52
N GLU A 211 46.18 -14.62 -1.58
CA GLU A 211 46.80 -13.46 -0.93
C GLU A 211 46.79 -13.63 0.59
N TYR A 212 47.91 -13.28 1.23
CA TYR A 212 48.11 -13.51 2.65
C TYR A 212 48.68 -12.28 3.35
N ASN A 213 48.47 -12.25 4.66
CA ASN A 213 49.11 -11.29 5.54
C ASN A 213 50.58 -11.66 5.75
N VAL A 214 51.50 -10.72 5.50
CA VAL A 214 52.95 -10.96 5.62
C VAL A 214 53.38 -11.35 7.02
N THR A 215 52.66 -10.87 8.03
CA THR A 215 53.12 -10.90 9.43
C THR A 215 52.62 -12.10 10.21
N ASN A 216 51.55 -12.75 9.78
CA ASN A 216 50.98 -13.92 10.45
C ASN A 216 50.70 -15.10 9.50
N GLY A 217 50.81 -14.90 8.19
CA GLY A 217 50.61 -15.95 7.18
C GLY A 217 49.15 -16.39 7.01
N VAL A 218 48.18 -15.67 7.58
CA VAL A 218 46.75 -15.93 7.42
C VAL A 218 46.29 -15.44 6.04
N ALA A 219 45.42 -16.20 5.37
CA ALA A 219 44.83 -15.83 4.10
C ALA A 219 43.95 -14.57 4.26
N GLU A 220 44.22 -13.56 3.44
CA GLU A 220 43.47 -12.30 3.37
C GLU A 220 42.43 -12.34 2.25
N TYR A 221 42.79 -12.95 1.11
CA TYR A 221 41.90 -13.12 -0.03
C TYR A 221 42.29 -14.36 -0.83
N VAL A 222 41.32 -15.13 -1.28
CA VAL A 222 41.50 -16.27 -2.18
C VAL A 222 40.42 -16.20 -3.24
N GLU A 223 40.81 -16.47 -4.48
CA GLU A 223 39.89 -16.58 -5.61
C GLU A 223 40.35 -17.74 -6.48
N GLY A 224 39.44 -18.64 -6.84
CA GLY A 224 39.81 -19.80 -7.63
C GLY A 224 38.71 -20.27 -8.57
N TYR A 225 39.15 -20.71 -9.74
CA TYR A 225 38.34 -21.48 -10.67
C TYR A 225 39.07 -22.78 -10.97
N MET A 226 38.63 -23.86 -10.34
CA MET A 226 39.35 -25.14 -10.29
C MET A 226 38.45 -26.29 -10.72
N LYS A 227 39.04 -27.31 -11.32
CA LYS A 227 38.37 -28.61 -11.47
C LYS A 227 38.60 -29.42 -10.21
N VAL A 228 37.55 -29.95 -9.60
CA VAL A 228 37.60 -30.81 -8.41
C VAL A 228 36.95 -32.17 -8.68
N GLU A 229 37.53 -33.26 -8.18
CA GLU A 229 37.03 -34.62 -8.40
C GLU A 229 36.24 -35.11 -7.17
N MET A 230 34.92 -35.26 -7.29
CA MET A 230 34.01 -35.65 -6.21
C MET A 230 33.13 -36.84 -6.62
N GLY A 231 33.77 -37.86 -7.21
CA GLY A 231 33.09 -38.97 -7.88
C GLY A 231 32.81 -38.65 -9.34
N GLU A 232 32.11 -37.54 -9.58
CA GLU A 232 32.08 -36.87 -10.88
C GLU A 232 32.98 -35.62 -10.85
N SER A 233 33.45 -35.21 -12.03
CA SER A 233 34.26 -34.01 -12.19
C SER A 233 33.39 -32.76 -12.04
N MET A 234 33.75 -31.88 -11.11
CA MET A 234 33.07 -30.62 -10.84
C MET A 234 34.00 -29.44 -11.12
N LEU A 235 33.42 -28.27 -11.37
CA LEU A 235 34.08 -26.99 -11.51
C LEU A 235 33.72 -26.16 -10.29
N LEU A 236 34.71 -25.83 -9.48
CA LEU A 236 34.59 -25.04 -8.27
C LEU A 236 35.01 -23.60 -8.61
N ASN A 237 34.07 -22.68 -8.58
CA ASN A 237 34.34 -21.24 -8.57
C ASN A 237 34.12 -20.73 -7.14
N PHE A 238 35.10 -20.07 -6.56
CA PHE A 238 35.02 -19.63 -5.17
C PHE A 238 35.82 -18.37 -4.89
N THR A 239 35.33 -17.58 -3.95
CA THR A 239 36.05 -16.47 -3.32
C THR A 239 36.02 -16.64 -1.81
N ILE A 240 37.12 -16.31 -1.15
CA ILE A 240 37.25 -16.34 0.30
C ILE A 240 37.93 -15.05 0.71
N GLN A 241 37.24 -14.23 1.49
CA GLN A 241 37.75 -12.95 1.93
C GLN A 241 37.86 -12.92 3.45
N ARG A 242 39.00 -12.48 3.95
CA ARG A 242 39.20 -12.29 5.38
C ARG A 242 38.36 -11.14 5.89
N VAL A 243 37.65 -11.40 6.98
CA VAL A 243 36.92 -10.38 7.73
C VAL A 243 37.43 -10.30 9.18
N LEU A 244 37.13 -9.16 9.82
CA LEU A 244 37.59 -8.86 11.18
C LEU A 244 36.52 -9.12 12.23
N ASP A 245 35.26 -9.24 11.80
CA ASP A 245 34.11 -9.57 12.61
C ASP A 245 33.39 -10.77 11.98
N TYR A 246 32.65 -11.51 12.80
CA TYR A 246 31.78 -12.61 12.38
C TYR A 246 30.30 -12.23 12.41
N ASP A 247 29.97 -11.02 12.88
CA ASP A 247 28.62 -10.48 12.77
C ASP A 247 28.26 -10.35 11.28
N ILE A 248 27.23 -11.08 10.87
CA ILE A 248 26.69 -11.06 9.51
C ILE A 248 25.33 -10.37 9.47
N THR A 249 25.03 -9.59 10.50
CA THR A 249 23.79 -8.80 10.61
C THR A 249 24.06 -7.31 10.81
N ASP A 250 25.32 -6.93 10.86
CA ASP A 250 25.80 -5.56 11.13
C ASP A 250 25.62 -4.61 9.95
N GLU A 251 25.57 -5.13 8.72
CA GLU A 251 25.35 -4.33 7.50
C GLU A 251 23.87 -4.27 7.10
N ILE A 252 22.96 -4.90 7.83
CA ILE A 252 21.53 -4.85 7.51
C ILE A 252 20.98 -3.47 7.84
N GLU A 253 20.42 -2.79 6.84
CA GLU A 253 19.69 -1.55 7.02
C GLU A 253 18.20 -1.77 6.74
N TRP A 254 17.38 -1.72 7.78
CA TRP A 254 15.92 -1.69 7.62
C TRP A 254 15.46 -0.26 7.37
N GLY A 255 14.61 -0.05 6.37
CA GLY A 255 13.99 1.27 6.11
C GLY A 255 12.85 1.61 7.09
N VAL A 256 12.73 0.89 8.20
CA VAL A 256 11.68 1.00 9.21
C VAL A 256 12.27 1.05 10.61
N THR A 257 11.49 1.55 11.57
CA THR A 257 11.88 1.71 12.98
C THR A 257 10.78 1.18 13.90
N ILE A 258 11.15 0.82 15.14
CA ILE A 258 10.17 0.37 16.15
C ILE A 258 9.12 1.45 16.39
N GLY A 259 7.85 1.09 16.25
CA GLY A 259 6.70 1.98 16.34
C GLY A 259 6.18 2.49 14.99
N ASP A 260 6.85 2.19 13.88
CA ASP A 260 6.31 2.48 12.56
C ASP A 260 5.09 1.59 12.28
N ILE A 261 4.09 2.19 11.62
CA ILE A 261 2.80 1.56 11.34
C ILE A 261 2.52 1.61 9.85
N PHE A 262 2.10 0.47 9.31
CA PHE A 262 1.72 0.28 7.92
C PHE A 262 0.33 -0.34 7.85
N TYR A 263 -0.37 -0.08 6.76
CA TYR A 263 -1.70 -0.61 6.52
C TYR A 263 -1.68 -1.34 5.18
N PHE A 264 -2.30 -2.51 5.13
CA PHE A 264 -2.39 -3.36 3.95
C PHE A 264 -3.84 -3.81 3.74
N ASP A 265 -4.29 -3.83 2.50
CA ASP A 265 -5.48 -4.58 2.08
C ASP A 265 -5.02 -6.02 1.78
N PHE A 266 -5.72 -7.04 2.28
CA PHE A 266 -5.32 -8.46 2.19
C PHE A 266 -6.49 -9.39 1.83
N THR A 267 -6.28 -10.36 0.94
CA THR A 267 -7.27 -11.41 0.64
C THR A 267 -6.62 -12.76 0.39
N GLU A 268 -7.30 -13.84 0.78
CA GLU A 268 -6.97 -15.24 0.44
C GLU A 268 -7.66 -15.69 -0.87
N GLY A 269 -7.72 -14.79 -1.86
CA GLY A 269 -8.30 -15.06 -3.18
C GLY A 269 -9.83 -15.06 -3.25
N GLY A 270 -10.51 -14.75 -2.13
CA GLY A 270 -11.94 -14.53 -2.07
C GLY A 270 -12.37 -13.15 -2.58
N SER A 271 -13.68 -12.90 -2.63
CA SER A 271 -14.22 -11.55 -2.87
C SER A 271 -14.04 -10.62 -1.68
N ASP A 272 -13.91 -11.17 -0.48
CA ASP A 272 -13.80 -10.39 0.74
C ASP A 272 -12.31 -10.11 1.00
N TYR A 273 -12.01 -8.97 1.61
CA TYR A 273 -10.65 -8.64 2.05
C TYR A 273 -10.63 -8.11 3.48
N GLU A 274 -9.46 -8.22 4.11
CA GLU A 274 -9.18 -7.75 5.45
C GLU A 274 -8.24 -6.56 5.41
N ASP A 275 -8.52 -5.59 6.28
CA ASP A 275 -7.67 -4.45 6.55
C ASP A 275 -6.66 -4.81 7.64
N ILE A 276 -5.39 -4.97 7.26
CA ILE A 276 -4.31 -5.32 8.18
C ILE A 276 -3.52 -4.09 8.59
N LYS A 277 -3.41 -3.85 9.89
CA LYS A 277 -2.43 -2.93 10.47
C LYS A 277 -1.21 -3.71 10.94
N VAL A 278 -0.04 -3.28 10.53
CA VAL A 278 1.26 -3.84 10.88
C VAL A 278 2.04 -2.80 11.69
N GLU A 279 2.41 -3.14 12.92
CA GLU A 279 3.19 -2.25 13.79
C GLU A 279 4.53 -2.89 14.17
N VAL A 280 5.64 -2.22 13.84
CA VAL A 280 7.00 -2.71 14.13
C VAL A 280 7.26 -2.71 15.63
N THR A 281 7.52 -3.88 16.20
CA THR A 281 7.72 -4.03 17.65
C THR A 281 9.17 -4.26 18.03
N ASN A 282 9.94 -4.97 17.20
CA ASN A 282 11.28 -5.39 17.59
C ASN A 282 12.15 -5.78 16.39
N PHE A 283 13.48 -5.64 16.57
CA PHE A 283 14.51 -6.24 15.71
C PHE A 283 15.30 -7.22 16.55
N THR A 284 15.49 -8.44 16.08
CA THR A 284 16.20 -9.46 16.87
C THR A 284 16.93 -10.43 15.99
N ASP A 285 18.18 -10.68 16.34
CA ASP A 285 18.96 -11.72 15.69
C ASP A 285 18.43 -13.09 16.12
N ILE A 286 18.24 -13.97 15.15
CA ILE A 286 17.79 -15.35 15.32
C ILE A 286 18.72 -16.27 14.55
N MET A 287 18.79 -17.52 14.99
CA MET A 287 19.60 -18.55 14.36
C MET A 287 18.69 -19.56 13.67
N LEU A 288 18.96 -19.83 12.40
CA LEU A 288 18.20 -20.78 11.59
C LEU A 288 19.12 -21.78 10.92
N PRO A 289 18.81 -23.09 10.96
CA PRO A 289 19.58 -24.10 10.24
C PRO A 289 19.40 -23.92 8.73
N LYS A 290 20.49 -24.04 7.97
CA LYS A 290 20.48 -24.05 6.51
C LYS A 290 20.99 -25.39 6.00
N SER A 291 20.07 -26.17 5.43
CA SER A 291 20.30 -27.51 4.88
C SER A 291 21.06 -27.52 3.54
N HIS A 292 21.21 -26.37 2.87
CA HIS A 292 21.76 -26.27 1.51
C HIS A 292 23.10 -25.51 1.42
N ASN A 293 23.70 -25.12 2.57
CA ASN A 293 24.94 -24.32 2.63
C ASN A 293 26.21 -25.13 2.93
N GLY A 294 26.14 -26.46 2.94
CA GLY A 294 27.27 -27.32 3.32
C GLY A 294 27.88 -28.10 2.16
N PHE A 295 29.22 -28.11 2.08
CA PHE A 295 29.97 -29.20 1.43
C PHE A 295 29.84 -30.53 2.19
N MET A 296 29.36 -30.47 3.43
CA MET A 296 29.13 -31.56 4.37
C MET A 296 27.61 -31.72 4.52
N GLU A 297 27.11 -32.94 4.63
CA GLU A 297 25.67 -33.30 4.69
C GLU A 297 24.92 -32.74 5.93
N ASP A 298 25.47 -31.77 6.64
CA ASP A 298 24.97 -31.24 7.92
C ASP A 298 24.37 -29.82 7.74
N GLU A 299 23.29 -29.53 8.45
CA GLU A 299 22.72 -28.19 8.55
C GLU A 299 23.73 -27.23 9.20
N ILE A 300 23.96 -26.07 8.57
CA ILE A 300 24.81 -25.01 9.13
C ILE A 300 23.89 -23.96 9.76
N PRO A 301 24.00 -23.69 11.08
CA PRO A 301 23.27 -22.60 11.70
C PRO A 301 23.78 -21.25 11.17
N MET A 302 22.86 -20.45 10.63
CA MET A 302 23.14 -19.09 10.19
C MET A 302 22.35 -18.08 11.00
N VAL A 303 22.95 -16.93 11.22
CA VAL A 303 22.33 -15.82 11.93
C VAL A 303 21.62 -14.91 10.93
N PHE A 304 20.44 -14.45 11.33
CA PHE A 304 19.60 -13.50 10.60
C PHE A 304 19.02 -12.49 11.57
N GLN A 305 18.92 -11.23 11.17
CA GLN A 305 18.12 -10.24 11.89
C GLN A 305 16.68 -10.31 11.41
N ALA A 306 15.77 -10.60 12.34
CA ALA A 306 14.34 -10.62 12.12
C ALA A 306 13.71 -9.26 12.47
N VAL A 307 12.75 -8.82 11.66
CA VAL A 307 11.82 -7.74 11.99
C VAL A 307 10.53 -8.36 12.48
N TYR A 308 10.19 -8.05 13.72
CA TYR A 308 8.96 -8.50 14.37
C TYR A 308 7.93 -7.40 14.43
N CYS A 309 6.67 -7.76 14.22
CA CYS A 309 5.53 -6.86 14.25
C CYS A 309 4.36 -7.43 15.04
N ASN A 310 3.47 -6.54 15.47
CA ASN A 310 2.12 -6.90 15.83
C ASN A 310 1.23 -6.75 14.59
N LEU A 311 0.44 -7.77 14.31
CA LEU A 311 -0.58 -7.76 13.26
C LEU A 311 -1.93 -7.52 13.91
N SER A 312 -2.67 -6.54 13.40
CA SER A 312 -4.03 -6.24 13.83
C SER A 312 -4.98 -6.24 12.64
N LEU A 313 -6.18 -6.77 12.81
CA LEU A 313 -7.23 -6.71 11.80
C LEU A 313 -8.27 -5.67 12.19
N TRP A 314 -8.77 -4.94 11.20
CA TRP A 314 -9.92 -4.06 11.39
C TRP A 314 -11.20 -4.89 11.56
N ASP A 315 -11.95 -4.65 12.63
CA ASP A 315 -13.23 -5.34 12.88
C ASP A 315 -14.47 -4.54 12.43
N GLY A 316 -14.24 -3.37 11.82
CA GLY A 316 -15.28 -2.39 11.49
C GLY A 316 -15.33 -1.18 12.44
N ILE A 317 -14.71 -1.27 13.62
CA ILE A 317 -14.76 -0.24 14.68
C ILE A 317 -13.34 0.10 15.16
N GLU A 318 -12.52 -0.90 15.42
CA GLU A 318 -11.13 -0.75 15.86
C GLU A 318 -10.21 -1.82 15.25
N TYR A 319 -8.91 -1.63 15.42
CA TYR A 319 -7.91 -2.62 15.04
C TYR A 319 -7.63 -3.54 16.22
N ASP A 320 -8.02 -4.81 16.09
CA ASP A 320 -7.80 -5.85 17.08
C ASP A 320 -6.53 -6.64 16.77
N VAL A 321 -5.62 -6.76 17.75
CA VAL A 321 -4.37 -7.51 17.60
C VAL A 321 -4.68 -8.99 17.46
N VAL A 322 -4.30 -9.59 16.33
CA VAL A 322 -4.48 -11.01 16.03
C VAL A 322 -3.21 -11.83 16.21
N ASP A 323 -2.04 -11.19 16.04
CA ASP A 323 -0.74 -11.83 16.27
C ASP A 323 0.27 -10.84 16.87
N GLU A 324 1.07 -11.31 17.81
CA GLU A 324 2.09 -10.53 18.51
C GLU A 324 3.49 -11.09 18.21
N ASN A 325 4.42 -10.21 17.85
CA ASN A 325 5.78 -10.59 17.45
C ASN A 325 5.79 -11.61 16.29
N PHE A 326 4.98 -11.34 15.27
CA PHE A 326 5.02 -12.07 14.01
C PHE A 326 6.24 -11.60 13.18
N PRO A 327 7.10 -12.50 12.68
CA PRO A 327 8.23 -12.13 11.84
C PRO A 327 7.75 -11.76 10.42
N ILE A 328 8.05 -10.54 9.97
CA ILE A 328 7.63 -10.05 8.63
C ILE A 328 8.79 -9.69 7.70
N GLY A 329 10.02 -9.74 8.20
CA GLY A 329 11.24 -9.48 7.46
C GLY A 329 12.39 -10.23 8.11
N LEU A 330 13.30 -10.77 7.31
CA LEU A 330 14.39 -11.58 7.82
C LEU A 330 15.57 -11.53 6.85
N ALA A 331 16.74 -11.08 7.31
CA ALA A 331 17.91 -10.95 6.46
C ALA A 331 19.23 -11.10 7.22
N ASN A 332 20.30 -11.33 6.47
CA ASN A 332 21.69 -11.18 6.86
C ASN A 332 22.45 -10.53 5.71
N ASN A 333 23.75 -10.27 5.87
CA ASN A 333 24.57 -9.59 4.88
C ASN A 333 24.63 -10.31 3.52
N PHE A 334 24.22 -11.59 3.45
CA PHE A 334 24.29 -12.42 2.24
C PHE A 334 22.92 -12.78 1.66
N TYR A 335 21.90 -12.90 2.51
CA TYR A 335 20.59 -13.43 2.17
C TYR A 335 19.49 -12.66 2.88
N PHE A 336 18.46 -12.31 2.15
CA PHE A 336 17.13 -12.11 2.71
C PHE A 336 16.37 -13.45 2.60
N GLN A 337 15.63 -13.84 3.63
CA GLN A 337 15.11 -15.20 3.71
C GLN A 337 13.77 -15.38 2.99
N TYR A 338 13.71 -16.45 2.19
CA TYR A 338 12.48 -17.10 1.73
C TYR A 338 12.41 -18.62 2.04
N PHE A 339 13.44 -19.29 2.54
CA PHE A 339 13.47 -20.77 2.56
C PHE A 339 13.11 -21.42 3.89
N ASP A 340 12.27 -22.45 3.77
CA ASP A 340 11.42 -23.18 4.73
C ASP A 340 12.20 -24.16 5.65
N GLU A 341 11.68 -24.31 6.88
CA GLU A 341 11.24 -25.58 7.46
C GLU A 341 10.44 -25.24 8.75
N GLY A 342 9.24 -24.68 8.57
CA GLY A 342 8.25 -24.51 9.66
C GLY A 342 7.93 -23.08 10.12
N GLY A 343 8.35 -22.06 9.37
CA GLY A 343 7.88 -20.68 9.54
C GLY A 343 6.85 -20.32 8.45
N PRO A 344 5.85 -19.47 8.75
CA PRO A 344 4.84 -19.12 7.76
C PRO A 344 5.49 -18.45 6.55
N LEU A 345 5.28 -19.03 5.36
CA LEU A 345 5.46 -18.40 4.05
C LEU A 345 4.51 -17.20 3.86
N ASP A 346 3.65 -16.96 4.83
CA ASP A 346 2.35 -16.35 4.59
C ASP A 346 2.45 -14.82 4.46
N LEU A 347 3.54 -14.16 4.92
CA LEU A 347 3.66 -12.70 4.82
C LEU A 347 5.11 -12.16 5.00
N ILE A 348 5.91 -12.09 3.92
CA ILE A 348 7.15 -11.27 3.91
C ILE A 348 6.80 -9.86 3.45
N LEU A 349 6.82 -8.89 4.36
CA LEU A 349 6.48 -7.50 4.06
C LEU A 349 7.69 -6.58 3.91
N PHE A 350 8.84 -6.92 4.51
CA PHE A 350 10.01 -6.04 4.52
C PHE A 350 11.28 -6.74 4.05
N TYR A 351 12.05 -6.00 3.26
CA TYR A 351 13.41 -6.29 2.82
C TYR A 351 14.34 -5.19 3.36
N PRO A 352 15.64 -5.47 3.55
CA PRO A 352 16.62 -4.43 3.84
C PRO A 352 16.63 -3.37 2.72
N ASN A 353 16.65 -2.09 3.06
CA ASN A 353 16.62 -0.99 2.08
C ASN A 353 17.94 -0.83 1.30
N ASN A 354 18.99 -1.50 1.74
CA ASN A 354 20.27 -1.62 1.06
C ASN A 354 20.37 -2.86 0.15
N THR A 355 19.29 -3.64 -0.01
CA THR A 355 19.24 -4.79 -0.93
C THR A 355 19.51 -4.33 -2.36
N ALA A 356 20.52 -4.90 -3.00
CA ALA A 356 20.85 -4.66 -4.40
C ALA A 356 20.16 -5.68 -5.32
N LYS A 357 20.11 -5.35 -6.62
CA LYS A 357 19.54 -6.26 -7.62
C LYS A 357 20.32 -7.57 -7.67
N GLU A 358 21.64 -7.48 -7.58
CA GLU A 358 22.58 -8.60 -7.62
C GLU A 358 22.34 -9.57 -6.46
N ASP A 359 21.94 -9.07 -5.29
CA ASP A 359 21.60 -9.91 -4.14
C ASP A 359 20.33 -10.73 -4.44
N ILE A 360 19.32 -10.11 -5.06
CA ILE A 360 18.11 -10.82 -5.48
C ILE A 360 18.43 -11.85 -6.57
N GLU A 361 19.28 -11.53 -7.56
CA GLU A 361 19.68 -12.48 -8.61
C GLU A 361 20.53 -13.63 -8.05
N PHE A 362 21.33 -13.38 -7.01
CA PHE A 362 22.09 -14.43 -6.32
C PHE A 362 21.17 -15.39 -5.58
N VAL A 363 20.22 -14.85 -4.80
CA VAL A 363 19.24 -15.66 -4.05
C VAL A 363 18.29 -16.35 -5.01
N TRP A 364 17.80 -15.66 -6.03
CA TRP A 364 16.75 -16.13 -6.90
C TRP A 364 17.20 -16.21 -8.36
N ASN A 365 17.55 -17.41 -8.77
CA ASN A 365 17.86 -17.73 -10.16
C ASN A 365 17.45 -19.18 -10.48
N SER A 366 17.54 -19.56 -11.75
CA SER A 366 17.15 -20.90 -12.18
C SER A 366 17.90 -22.03 -11.46
N ASP A 367 19.13 -21.78 -11.01
CA ASP A 367 19.93 -22.77 -10.31
C ASP A 367 19.52 -22.90 -8.85
N THR A 368 19.39 -21.79 -8.10
CA THR A 368 18.94 -21.83 -6.70
C THR A 368 17.52 -22.38 -6.58
N LEU A 369 16.60 -22.00 -7.48
CA LEU A 369 15.24 -22.55 -7.53
C LEU A 369 15.24 -24.09 -7.69
N ARG A 370 16.15 -24.63 -8.51
CA ARG A 370 16.28 -26.08 -8.70
C ARG A 370 16.97 -26.75 -7.50
N ILE A 371 18.03 -26.15 -6.97
CA ILE A 371 18.80 -26.70 -5.84
C ILE A 371 17.92 -26.81 -4.59
N TRP A 372 17.06 -25.83 -4.36
CA TRP A 372 16.16 -25.78 -3.21
C TRP A 372 14.84 -26.53 -3.42
N ASP A 373 14.69 -27.25 -4.55
CA ASP A 373 13.50 -28.04 -4.90
C ASP A 373 12.17 -27.24 -4.77
N VAL A 374 12.20 -25.95 -5.07
CA VAL A 374 10.98 -25.12 -5.06
C VAL A 374 10.19 -25.31 -6.36
N PRO A 375 8.86 -25.12 -6.32
CA PRO A 375 8.00 -25.42 -7.47
C PRO A 375 8.10 -24.40 -8.62
N PHE A 376 9.19 -23.63 -8.73
CA PHE A 376 9.38 -22.60 -9.76
C PHE A 376 10.54 -22.95 -10.69
N ASN A 377 10.44 -22.54 -11.95
CA ASN A 377 11.46 -22.80 -12.96
C ASN A 377 11.83 -21.58 -13.83
N ASP A 378 11.27 -20.42 -13.51
CA ASP A 378 11.51 -19.16 -14.22
C ASP A 378 11.45 -18.00 -13.22
N ILE A 379 12.29 -16.99 -13.46
CA ILE A 379 12.31 -15.74 -12.71
C ILE A 379 12.43 -14.56 -13.66
N GLU A 380 11.59 -13.56 -13.43
CA GLU A 380 11.66 -12.25 -14.07
C GLU A 380 11.93 -11.21 -13.00
N LEU A 381 13.02 -10.44 -13.13
CA LEU A 381 13.36 -9.33 -12.23
C LEU A 381 13.51 -8.04 -13.04
N ILE A 382 12.72 -7.05 -12.69
CA ILE A 382 12.70 -5.72 -13.28
C ILE A 382 13.10 -4.72 -12.20
N GLU A 383 14.05 -3.85 -12.53
CA GLU A 383 14.54 -2.80 -11.63
C GLU A 383 14.22 -1.43 -12.23
N ASN A 384 13.37 -0.67 -11.52
CA ASN A 384 13.06 0.73 -11.82
C ASN A 384 13.17 1.57 -10.54
N THR A 385 12.16 2.36 -10.21
CA THR A 385 11.99 2.96 -8.87
C THR A 385 11.71 1.90 -7.81
N ASN A 386 11.08 0.80 -8.22
CA ASN A 386 10.78 -0.37 -7.40
C ASN A 386 11.61 -1.58 -7.90
N PHE A 387 11.80 -2.58 -7.04
CA PHE A 387 12.12 -3.93 -7.48
C PHE A 387 10.83 -4.68 -7.74
N GLU A 388 10.67 -5.22 -8.94
CA GLU A 388 9.56 -6.08 -9.30
C GLU A 388 10.13 -7.45 -9.66
N PHE A 389 9.81 -8.49 -8.89
CA PHE A 389 10.22 -9.83 -9.24
C PHE A 389 9.03 -10.78 -9.33
N THR A 390 9.14 -11.75 -10.22
CA THR A 390 8.12 -12.75 -10.46
C THR A 390 8.74 -14.11 -10.64
N LEU A 391 8.38 -15.04 -9.76
CA LEU A 391 8.71 -16.47 -9.85
C LEU A 391 7.56 -17.19 -10.55
N ARG A 392 7.87 -18.08 -11.50
CA ARG A 392 6.84 -18.82 -12.24
C ARG A 392 7.18 -20.30 -12.35
N ASN A 393 6.13 -21.11 -12.29
CA ASN A 393 6.13 -22.44 -12.86
C ASN A 393 5.46 -22.37 -14.23
N THR A 394 6.28 -22.42 -15.28
CA THR A 394 5.82 -22.34 -16.67
C THR A 394 4.93 -23.52 -17.11
N SER A 395 4.81 -24.58 -16.30
CA SER A 395 3.97 -25.75 -16.60
C SER A 395 2.62 -25.77 -15.88
N THR A 396 2.53 -25.21 -14.67
CA THR A 396 1.30 -25.20 -13.85
C THR A 396 0.61 -23.83 -13.79
N ASN A 397 1.24 -22.78 -14.34
CA ASN A 397 0.87 -21.37 -14.15
C ASN A 397 0.90 -20.92 -12.69
N PHE A 398 1.59 -21.65 -11.81
CA PHE A 398 1.87 -21.16 -10.46
C PHE A 398 2.80 -19.97 -10.55
N ARG A 399 2.45 -18.87 -9.89
CA ARG A 399 3.19 -17.60 -9.97
C ARG A 399 3.17 -16.91 -8.63
N VAL A 400 4.32 -16.38 -8.25
CA VAL A 400 4.50 -15.45 -7.14
C VAL A 400 5.07 -14.16 -7.69
N SER A 401 4.46 -13.02 -7.40
CA SER A 401 4.92 -11.70 -7.80
C SER A 401 5.01 -10.78 -6.59
N ASN A 402 6.05 -9.96 -6.55
CA ASN A 402 6.27 -9.00 -5.48
C ASN A 402 6.77 -7.67 -6.06
N ILE A 403 6.29 -6.55 -5.52
CA ILE A 403 6.74 -5.20 -5.83
C ILE A 403 7.26 -4.57 -4.54
N ILE A 404 8.53 -4.14 -4.52
CA ILE A 404 9.21 -3.59 -3.35
C ILE A 404 9.66 -2.16 -3.66
N ASP A 405 9.36 -1.22 -2.78
CA ASP A 405 9.96 0.13 -2.83
C ASP A 405 11.44 0.04 -2.46
N LYS A 406 12.32 0.40 -3.41
CA LYS A 406 13.78 0.32 -3.22
C LYS A 406 14.30 1.22 -2.11
N SER A 407 13.64 2.35 -1.85
CA SER A 407 14.13 3.35 -0.90
C SER A 407 13.82 2.97 0.55
N THR A 408 12.76 2.20 0.76
CA THR A 408 12.27 1.81 2.09
C THR A 408 12.42 0.31 2.36
N GLY A 409 12.53 -0.52 1.32
CA GLY A 409 12.49 -1.98 1.42
C GLY A 409 11.10 -2.54 1.72
N ILE A 410 10.06 -1.71 1.68
CA ILE A 410 8.68 -2.11 1.98
C ILE A 410 8.02 -2.73 0.74
N VAL A 411 7.46 -3.92 0.90
CA VAL A 411 6.61 -4.57 -0.11
C VAL A 411 5.37 -3.71 -0.32
N GLN A 412 5.23 -3.19 -1.53
CA GLN A 412 4.05 -2.44 -1.98
C GLN A 412 2.92 -3.39 -2.36
N SER A 413 3.23 -4.53 -2.99
CA SER A 413 2.25 -5.57 -3.27
C SER A 413 2.88 -6.94 -3.41
N PHE A 414 2.10 -7.97 -3.10
CA PHE A 414 2.47 -9.36 -3.24
C PHE A 414 1.29 -10.19 -3.71
N LEU A 415 1.53 -11.05 -4.69
CA LEU A 415 0.52 -11.84 -5.35
C LEU A 415 0.99 -13.29 -5.50
N ILE A 416 0.19 -14.22 -4.99
CA ILE A 416 0.30 -15.64 -5.29
C ILE A 416 -0.90 -16.04 -6.16
N THR A 417 -0.64 -16.64 -7.32
CA THR A 417 -1.67 -17.25 -8.16
C THR A 417 -1.33 -18.69 -8.47
N GLU A 418 -2.31 -19.59 -8.36
CA GLU A 418 -2.19 -20.99 -8.77
C GLU A 418 -3.27 -21.30 -9.81
N HIS A 419 -2.90 -21.97 -10.91
CA HIS A 419 -3.81 -22.26 -12.03
C HIS A 419 -4.55 -21.03 -12.63
N GLY A 420 -4.02 -19.82 -12.40
CA GLY A 420 -4.61 -18.56 -12.86
C GLY A 420 -5.60 -17.92 -11.88
N GLU A 421 -5.85 -18.56 -10.73
CA GLU A 421 -6.68 -18.02 -9.65
C GLU A 421 -5.79 -17.40 -8.57
N VAL A 422 -6.22 -16.26 -8.02
CA VAL A 422 -5.55 -15.63 -6.88
C VAL A 422 -5.70 -16.55 -5.68
N GLN A 423 -4.59 -16.87 -5.02
CA GLN A 423 -4.57 -17.62 -3.76
C GLN A 423 -4.33 -16.69 -2.58
N LEU A 424 -3.51 -15.67 -2.79
CA LEU A 424 -3.20 -14.66 -1.79
C LEU A 424 -2.83 -13.37 -2.51
N TYR A 425 -3.39 -12.25 -2.09
CA TYR A 425 -2.99 -10.93 -2.55
C TYR A 425 -3.01 -9.95 -1.39
N TYR A 426 -1.94 -9.17 -1.25
CA TYR A 426 -1.97 -7.97 -0.44
C TYR A 426 -1.28 -6.81 -1.13
N GLU A 427 -1.72 -5.61 -0.78
CA GLU A 427 -1.17 -4.35 -1.25
C GLU A 427 -1.14 -3.35 -0.10
N MET A 428 -0.15 -2.46 -0.09
CA MET A 428 -0.18 -1.28 0.78
C MET A 428 -1.52 -0.57 0.58
N LYS A 429 -2.22 -0.31 1.69
CA LYS A 429 -3.55 0.30 1.74
C LYS A 429 -3.47 1.73 1.24
N ASN A 430 -3.39 1.88 -0.08
CA ASN A 430 -3.34 3.15 -0.80
C ASN A 430 -4.60 3.29 -1.67
N GLN A 431 -5.15 2.16 -2.14
CA GLN A 431 -6.34 2.16 -3.00
C GLN A 431 -7.63 2.42 -2.23
N THR A 432 -7.71 1.96 -0.98
CA THR A 432 -8.92 2.01 -0.14
C THR A 432 -8.85 3.11 0.94
N LEU A 433 -7.86 4.01 0.87
CA LEU A 433 -7.77 5.24 1.69
C LEU A 433 -8.79 6.29 1.25
N ILE A 434 -10.06 5.91 1.30
CA ILE A 434 -11.19 6.77 1.02
C ILE A 434 -12.07 6.84 2.25
N ASP A 435 -12.63 8.02 2.52
CA ASP A 435 -13.51 8.26 3.65
C ASP A 435 -14.88 8.71 3.15
N TRP A 436 -15.92 8.40 3.92
CA TRP A 436 -17.30 8.80 3.62
C TRP A 436 -17.78 9.76 4.71
N ASP A 437 -18.70 10.66 4.37
CA ASP A 437 -19.42 11.47 5.36
C ASP A 437 -20.55 10.67 6.05
N LEU A 438 -20.23 9.44 6.46
CA LEU A 438 -21.14 8.47 7.07
C LEU A 438 -20.41 7.66 8.13
N GLU A 439 -21.04 7.51 9.29
CA GLU A 439 -20.59 6.66 10.39
C GLU A 439 -21.56 5.48 10.60
N ILE A 440 -21.06 4.41 11.24
CA ILE A 440 -21.93 3.29 11.65
C ILE A 440 -23.00 3.82 12.62
N GLY A 441 -24.26 3.51 12.31
CA GLY A 441 -25.44 3.98 13.02
C GLY A 441 -26.12 5.21 12.39
N ASP A 442 -25.51 5.84 11.39
CA ASP A 442 -26.17 6.91 10.63
C ASP A 442 -27.37 6.38 9.85
N VAL A 443 -28.37 7.25 9.67
CA VAL A 443 -29.62 6.91 8.98
C VAL A 443 -29.87 7.91 7.86
N VAL A 444 -29.87 7.41 6.63
CA VAL A 444 -30.13 8.19 5.42
C VAL A 444 -31.55 7.93 4.94
N TYR A 445 -32.35 9.00 4.87
CA TYR A 445 -33.67 8.95 4.25
C TYR A 445 -33.56 9.47 2.82
N TYR A 446 -34.20 8.78 1.89
CA TYR A 446 -34.25 9.19 0.48
C TYR A 446 -35.53 8.70 -0.19
N LYS A 447 -35.85 9.27 -1.35
CA LYS A 447 -36.95 8.79 -2.18
C LYS A 447 -36.44 8.41 -3.56
N GLN A 448 -36.94 7.29 -4.06
CA GLN A 448 -36.71 6.85 -5.42
C GLN A 448 -38.02 6.88 -6.18
N ASN A 449 -38.13 7.74 -7.20
CA ASN A 449 -39.27 7.78 -8.11
C ASN A 449 -38.92 7.08 -9.42
N SER A 450 -39.74 6.12 -9.80
CA SER A 450 -39.68 5.44 -11.09
C SER A 450 -40.93 5.74 -11.92
N GLN A 451 -40.93 5.31 -13.18
CA GLN A 451 -42.09 5.48 -14.06
C GLN A 451 -43.37 4.81 -13.54
N ASP A 452 -43.25 3.76 -12.73
CA ASP A 452 -44.37 2.96 -12.21
C ASP A 452 -44.80 3.34 -10.78
N GLY A 453 -44.09 4.27 -10.13
CA GLY A 453 -44.39 4.70 -8.76
C GLY A 453 -43.15 5.23 -8.02
N GLY A 454 -43.37 5.83 -6.85
CA GLY A 454 -42.30 6.30 -5.97
C GLY A 454 -42.28 5.53 -4.65
N THR A 455 -41.09 5.26 -4.15
CA THR A 455 -40.87 4.52 -2.90
C THR A 455 -39.99 5.37 -1.97
N TYR A 456 -40.41 5.50 -0.71
CA TYR A 456 -39.58 6.10 0.32
C TYR A 456 -38.68 5.02 0.92
N MET A 457 -37.42 5.37 1.07
CA MET A 457 -36.37 4.49 1.50
C MET A 457 -35.70 5.06 2.75
N ARG A 458 -35.29 4.15 3.63
CA ARG A 458 -34.41 4.44 4.75
C ARG A 458 -33.25 3.47 4.71
N ALA A 459 -32.02 3.98 4.76
CA ALA A 459 -30.80 3.19 4.85
C ALA A 459 -30.15 3.44 6.21
N THR A 460 -29.98 2.40 7.02
CA THR A 460 -29.27 2.47 8.31
C THR A 460 -27.88 1.87 8.13
N ILE A 461 -26.83 2.66 8.33
CA ILE A 461 -25.45 2.20 8.13
C ILE A 461 -25.08 1.23 9.25
N ASN A 462 -24.76 -0.01 8.87
CA ASN A 462 -24.53 -1.09 9.82
C ASN A 462 -23.05 -1.46 9.94
N ALA A 463 -22.29 -1.35 8.85
CA ALA A 463 -20.88 -1.70 8.81
C ALA A 463 -20.15 -1.02 7.64
N THR A 464 -18.83 -1.02 7.71
CA THR A 464 -17.94 -0.83 6.56
C THR A 464 -17.32 -2.18 6.21
N ASP A 465 -17.23 -2.48 4.92
CA ASP A 465 -16.72 -3.76 4.43
C ASP A 465 -15.74 -3.55 3.27
N GLY A 466 -15.15 -4.63 2.77
CA GLY A 466 -14.17 -4.62 1.69
C GLY A 466 -14.50 -5.63 0.59
N GLU A 467 -14.45 -5.18 -0.68
CA GLU A 467 -14.56 -6.07 -1.85
C GLU A 467 -13.26 -6.09 -2.66
N PHE A 468 -12.77 -7.28 -2.96
CA PHE A 468 -11.63 -7.55 -3.83
C PHE A 468 -12.09 -8.11 -5.17
N VAL A 469 -11.67 -7.46 -6.26
CA VAL A 469 -12.15 -7.79 -7.59
C VAL A 469 -11.05 -7.83 -8.64
N ASN A 470 -11.28 -8.69 -9.63
CA ASN A 470 -10.56 -8.68 -10.89
C ASN A 470 -11.38 -7.91 -11.93
N LEU A 471 -10.86 -6.78 -12.43
CA LEU A 471 -11.61 -5.89 -13.32
C LEU A 471 -12.00 -6.54 -14.65
N THR A 472 -11.20 -7.45 -15.20
CA THR A 472 -11.52 -8.18 -16.44
C THR A 472 -12.67 -9.14 -16.18
N THR A 473 -12.65 -9.85 -15.05
CA THR A 473 -13.76 -10.70 -14.66
C THR A 473 -15.03 -9.89 -14.46
N TRP A 474 -14.95 -8.73 -13.79
CA TRP A 474 -16.07 -7.81 -13.66
C TRP A 474 -16.58 -7.27 -15.00
N GLU A 475 -15.69 -6.86 -15.91
CA GLU A 475 -16.03 -6.43 -17.27
C GLU A 475 -16.76 -7.54 -18.04
N GLU A 476 -16.26 -8.77 -18.00
CA GLU A 476 -16.89 -9.93 -18.64
C GLU A 476 -18.27 -10.26 -18.05
N ILE A 477 -18.40 -10.29 -16.72
CA ILE A 477 -19.66 -10.57 -16.02
C ILE A 477 -20.68 -9.46 -16.27
N SER A 478 -20.22 -8.21 -16.37
CA SER A 478 -21.09 -7.08 -16.67
C SER A 478 -21.77 -7.22 -18.03
N GLY A 479 -21.20 -7.98 -18.98
CA GLY A 479 -21.75 -8.10 -20.33
C GLY A 479 -21.63 -6.81 -21.15
N GLY A 480 -20.66 -5.95 -20.82
CA GLY A 480 -20.39 -4.67 -21.50
C GLY A 480 -21.09 -3.47 -20.87
N LEU A 481 -21.64 -3.59 -19.66
CA LEU A 481 -22.13 -2.44 -18.87
C LEU A 481 -20.97 -1.58 -18.34
N PHE A 482 -19.78 -2.17 -18.26
CA PHE A 482 -18.57 -1.55 -17.75
C PHE A 482 -17.38 -1.93 -18.64
N THR A 483 -16.44 -1.01 -18.80
CA THR A 483 -15.12 -1.24 -19.41
C THR A 483 -14.05 -0.66 -18.51
N LYS A 484 -13.00 -1.44 -18.26
CA LYS A 484 -11.89 -1.00 -17.41
C LYS A 484 -11.13 0.17 -18.02
N ILE A 485 -10.64 1.07 -17.17
CA ILE A 485 -9.90 2.25 -17.62
C ILE A 485 -8.46 1.82 -17.97
N PRO A 486 -7.95 2.18 -19.16
CA PRO A 486 -6.58 1.83 -19.53
C PRO A 486 -5.55 2.39 -18.54
N GLY A 487 -4.67 1.52 -18.04
CA GLY A 487 -3.57 1.90 -17.15
C GLY A 487 -3.83 1.70 -15.66
N GLN A 488 -5.03 1.26 -15.26
CA GLN A 488 -5.31 0.87 -13.88
C GLN A 488 -4.82 -0.55 -13.57
N PRO A 489 -4.52 -0.87 -12.29
CA PRO A 489 -4.29 -2.24 -11.85
C PRO A 489 -5.48 -3.14 -12.14
N GLU A 490 -5.21 -4.41 -12.46
CA GLU A 490 -6.22 -5.41 -12.80
C GLU A 490 -6.96 -5.95 -11.58
N LEU A 491 -6.21 -6.12 -10.48
CA LEU A 491 -6.70 -6.55 -9.18
C LEU A 491 -6.87 -5.29 -8.33
N GLN A 492 -8.06 -5.08 -7.78
CA GLN A 492 -8.37 -3.87 -7.01
C GLN A 492 -9.17 -4.20 -5.76
N PHE A 493 -8.88 -3.44 -4.71
CA PHE A 493 -9.68 -3.42 -3.49
C PHE A 493 -10.63 -2.22 -3.49
N PHE A 494 -11.83 -2.41 -2.98
CA PHE A 494 -12.89 -1.42 -2.87
C PHE A 494 -13.38 -1.32 -1.44
N LYS A 495 -13.47 -0.11 -0.90
CA LYS A 495 -14.09 0.11 0.41
C LYS A 495 -15.59 0.27 0.23
N ALA A 496 -16.35 -0.56 0.92
CA ALA A 496 -17.81 -0.61 0.87
C ALA A 496 -18.44 -0.10 2.17
N VAL A 497 -19.64 0.45 2.05
CA VAL A 497 -20.53 0.80 3.17
C VAL A 497 -21.75 -0.11 3.08
N ILE A 498 -22.03 -0.85 4.14
CA ILE A 498 -23.17 -1.77 4.23
C ILE A 498 -24.28 -1.10 5.02
N ALA A 499 -25.50 -1.13 4.49
CA ALA A 499 -26.68 -0.57 5.14
C ALA A 499 -27.87 -1.54 5.12
N GLU A 500 -28.64 -1.57 6.21
CA GLU A 500 -29.99 -2.13 6.20
C GLU A 500 -30.90 -1.19 5.43
N LEU A 501 -31.46 -1.68 4.32
CA LEU A 501 -32.41 -0.93 3.51
C LEU A 501 -33.84 -1.28 3.93
N GLU A 502 -34.64 -0.24 4.17
CA GLU A 502 -36.05 -0.37 4.49
C GLU A 502 -36.91 0.44 3.51
N GLU A 503 -37.99 -0.19 3.04
CA GLU A 503 -39.02 0.43 2.22
C GLU A 503 -40.22 0.84 3.05
N PHE A 504 -40.75 2.04 2.84
CA PHE A 504 -41.99 2.44 3.51
C PHE A 504 -43.21 1.81 2.84
N ASP A 505 -43.94 0.98 3.57
CA ASP A 505 -45.23 0.46 3.12
C ASP A 505 -46.36 1.44 3.50
N GLU A 506 -46.85 2.18 2.51
CA GLU A 506 -47.95 3.13 2.66
C GLU A 506 -49.28 2.48 3.11
N ILE A 507 -49.46 1.16 2.94
CA ILE A 507 -50.69 0.46 3.36
C ILE A 507 -50.65 0.21 4.88
N THR A 508 -49.52 -0.26 5.39
CA THR A 508 -49.35 -0.58 6.81
C THR A 508 -48.88 0.61 7.64
N GLY A 509 -48.30 1.63 7.00
CA GLY A 509 -47.71 2.80 7.65
C GLY A 509 -46.43 2.47 8.41
N THR A 510 -45.64 1.52 7.90
CA THR A 510 -44.43 1.02 8.57
C THR A 510 -43.28 0.81 7.58
N TRP A 511 -42.06 0.99 8.07
CA TRP A 511 -40.84 0.61 7.37
C TRP A 511 -40.70 -0.93 7.36
N GLN A 512 -40.40 -1.49 6.19
CA GLN A 512 -40.22 -2.92 5.97
C GLN A 512 -38.77 -3.17 5.55
N SER A 513 -38.05 -3.97 6.33
CA SER A 513 -36.67 -4.34 6.02
C SER A 513 -36.60 -5.22 4.78
N ASN A 514 -35.72 -4.82 3.86
CA ASN A 514 -35.33 -5.58 2.68
C ASN A 514 -34.03 -6.36 2.89
N GLY A 515 -33.33 -6.12 4.00
CA GLY A 515 -32.04 -6.74 4.32
C GLY A 515 -30.84 -5.80 4.20
N ASP A 516 -29.66 -6.33 4.49
CA ASP A 516 -28.39 -5.63 4.39
C ASP A 516 -27.84 -5.67 2.96
N TYR A 517 -27.39 -4.54 2.45
CA TYR A 517 -26.84 -4.40 1.11
C TYR A 517 -25.65 -3.44 1.08
N ILE A 518 -24.79 -3.61 0.06
CA ILE A 518 -23.78 -2.61 -0.31
C ILE A 518 -24.51 -1.33 -0.74
N PHE A 519 -24.37 -0.30 0.08
CA PHE A 519 -24.97 1.02 -0.11
C PHE A 519 -24.06 1.95 -0.92
N LEU A 520 -22.74 1.89 -0.66
CA LEU A 520 -21.71 2.65 -1.36
C LEU A 520 -20.47 1.77 -1.51
N GLU A 521 -19.71 1.95 -2.58
CA GLU A 521 -18.49 1.21 -2.82
C GLU A 521 -17.56 2.03 -3.73
N ALA A 522 -16.30 2.22 -3.34
CA ALA A 522 -15.36 3.04 -4.10
C ALA A 522 -13.89 2.70 -3.78
N ASN A 523 -12.97 3.28 -4.56
CA ASN A 523 -11.53 3.31 -4.28
C ASN A 523 -10.90 4.58 -4.92
N ILE A 524 -9.58 4.72 -4.88
CA ILE A 524 -8.90 5.90 -5.47
C ILE A 524 -9.11 6.06 -6.99
N TYR A 525 -9.48 4.98 -7.68
CA TYR A 525 -9.67 4.96 -9.13
C TYR A 525 -11.13 5.17 -9.53
N TRP A 526 -12.06 4.84 -8.62
CA TRP A 526 -13.49 4.81 -8.85
C TRP A 526 -14.21 5.56 -7.72
N ALA A 527 -14.77 6.73 -8.04
CA ALA A 527 -15.61 7.48 -7.11
C ALA A 527 -16.80 6.67 -6.59
N ILE A 528 -17.33 5.80 -7.45
CA ILE A 528 -18.35 4.78 -7.18
C ILE A 528 -18.01 3.57 -8.06
N SER A 529 -18.06 2.35 -7.52
CA SER A 529 -17.83 1.14 -8.29
C SER A 529 -18.92 0.95 -9.36
N PRO A 530 -18.60 0.38 -10.53
CA PRO A 530 -19.63 0.02 -11.52
C PRO A 530 -20.69 -0.94 -10.96
N TYR A 531 -20.32 -1.81 -10.01
CA TYR A 531 -21.25 -2.71 -9.35
C TYR A 531 -22.25 -1.94 -8.47
N ALA A 532 -21.80 -1.03 -7.61
CA ALA A 532 -22.68 -0.19 -6.80
C ALA A 532 -23.58 0.71 -7.68
N MET A 533 -23.09 1.16 -8.83
CA MET A 533 -23.89 2.01 -9.72
C MET A 533 -24.97 1.25 -10.52
N PHE A 534 -24.65 0.06 -11.06
CA PHE A 534 -25.52 -0.66 -12.00
C PHE A 534 -26.08 -1.98 -11.48
N GLY A 535 -25.45 -2.57 -10.46
CA GLY A 535 -25.81 -3.84 -9.83
C GLY A 535 -26.34 -3.71 -8.40
N GLY A 536 -26.10 -2.57 -7.73
CA GLY A 536 -26.54 -2.29 -6.37
C GLY A 536 -28.06 -2.13 -6.21
N THR A 537 -28.57 -2.45 -5.02
CA THR A 537 -29.99 -2.25 -4.64
C THR A 537 -30.27 -0.82 -4.17
N ALA A 538 -29.24 -0.03 -3.86
CA ALA A 538 -29.35 1.36 -3.48
C ALA A 538 -28.59 2.27 -4.47
N PRO A 539 -29.12 3.48 -4.73
CA PRO A 539 -28.43 4.46 -5.56
C PRO A 539 -27.26 5.10 -4.82
N PRO A 540 -26.20 5.53 -5.52
CA PRO A 540 -25.08 6.20 -4.89
C PRO A 540 -25.54 7.59 -4.45
N LEU A 541 -25.76 7.78 -3.14
CA LEU A 541 -26.21 9.05 -2.57
C LEU A 541 -25.05 9.90 -2.02
N PHE A 542 -23.86 9.32 -1.94
CA PHE A 542 -22.66 9.94 -1.42
C PHE A 542 -21.47 9.55 -2.29
N LEU A 543 -20.51 10.45 -2.37
CA LEU A 543 -19.18 10.21 -2.88
C LEU A 543 -18.20 10.17 -1.71
N PRO A 544 -17.01 9.59 -1.90
CA PRO A 544 -15.96 9.73 -0.92
C PRO A 544 -15.59 11.21 -0.71
N LEU A 545 -15.20 11.56 0.50
CA LEU A 545 -14.77 12.90 0.87
C LEU A 545 -13.61 13.35 -0.04
N GLY A 546 -13.75 14.57 -0.59
CA GLY A 546 -12.77 15.15 -1.52
C GLY A 546 -13.03 14.85 -2.99
N PHE A 547 -13.98 13.96 -3.32
CA PHE A 547 -14.44 13.76 -4.69
C PHE A 547 -15.50 14.81 -5.09
N THR A 548 -15.56 15.09 -6.38
CA THR A 548 -16.38 16.14 -7.02
C THR A 548 -17.17 15.57 -8.20
N GLY A 549 -18.03 16.38 -8.81
CA GLY A 549 -18.73 16.02 -10.05
C GLY A 549 -17.80 15.71 -11.23
N GLU A 550 -16.54 16.17 -11.22
CA GLU A 550 -15.55 15.82 -12.26
C GLU A 550 -15.07 14.36 -12.13
N ASP A 551 -15.03 13.81 -10.91
CA ASP A 551 -14.57 12.44 -10.67
C ASP A 551 -15.56 11.38 -11.19
N PHE A 552 -16.79 11.79 -11.51
CA PHE A 552 -17.75 10.97 -12.24
C PHE A 552 -17.41 10.76 -13.72
N GLU A 553 -16.50 11.56 -14.31
CA GLU A 553 -16.21 11.52 -15.74
C GLU A 553 -15.92 10.09 -16.20
N ASN A 554 -15.08 9.37 -15.45
CA ASN A 554 -14.68 8.00 -15.77
C ASN A 554 -15.84 6.99 -15.75
N ILE A 555 -16.74 7.11 -14.77
CA ILE A 555 -17.87 6.20 -14.57
C ILE A 555 -18.99 6.50 -15.57
N LEU A 556 -19.32 7.78 -15.74
CA LEU A 556 -20.44 8.20 -16.59
C LEU A 556 -20.05 8.34 -18.06
N ALA A 557 -18.75 8.39 -18.39
CA ALA A 557 -18.28 8.20 -19.77
C ALA A 557 -18.64 6.82 -20.33
N LEU A 558 -18.82 5.80 -19.47
CA LEU A 558 -19.34 4.49 -19.88
C LEU A 558 -20.77 4.61 -20.45
N LEU A 559 -21.53 5.62 -20.01
CA LEU A 559 -22.83 5.97 -20.58
C LEU A 559 -22.72 6.76 -21.89
N GLY A 560 -21.52 7.00 -22.42
CA GLY A 560 -21.30 7.68 -23.70
C GLY A 560 -21.87 6.95 -24.92
N GLY A 561 -22.19 5.65 -24.79
CA GLY A 561 -23.00 4.94 -25.78
C GLY A 561 -24.48 5.35 -25.78
N MET A 562 -24.97 5.90 -24.67
CA MET A 562 -26.36 6.30 -24.45
C MET A 562 -26.57 7.81 -24.55
N PHE A 563 -25.56 8.62 -24.19
CA PHE A 563 -25.61 10.08 -24.23
C PHE A 563 -24.48 10.60 -25.13
N ASP A 564 -24.81 11.46 -26.09
CA ASP A 564 -23.85 12.06 -27.03
C ASP A 564 -23.33 13.43 -26.56
N VAL A 565 -23.92 13.97 -25.50
CA VAL A 565 -23.46 15.17 -24.80
C VAL A 565 -23.30 14.84 -23.33
N MET A 566 -22.10 15.04 -22.80
CA MET A 566 -21.78 14.84 -21.38
C MET A 566 -20.99 16.06 -20.89
N THR A 567 -21.37 16.60 -19.74
CA THR A 567 -20.72 17.76 -19.13
C THR A 567 -20.54 17.47 -17.64
N PHE A 568 -19.31 17.64 -17.17
CA PHE A 568 -18.93 17.45 -15.79
C PHE A 568 -18.37 18.77 -15.27
N THR A 569 -18.85 19.19 -14.11
CA THR A 569 -18.39 20.35 -13.37
C THR A 569 -18.26 19.96 -11.91
N GLU A 570 -17.66 20.82 -11.08
CA GLU A 570 -17.40 20.53 -9.67
C GLU A 570 -18.65 20.05 -8.90
N ASP A 571 -19.81 20.66 -9.15
CA ASP A 571 -21.07 20.44 -8.44
C ASP A 571 -22.20 19.85 -9.29
N HIS A 572 -22.01 19.68 -10.60
CA HIS A 572 -23.07 19.25 -11.52
C HIS A 572 -22.56 18.31 -12.62
N VAL A 573 -23.33 17.25 -12.84
CA VAL A 573 -23.21 16.34 -13.97
C VAL A 573 -24.45 16.43 -14.85
N PHE A 574 -24.24 16.67 -16.14
CA PHE A 574 -25.30 16.72 -17.15
C PHE A 574 -25.02 15.79 -18.31
N LEU A 575 -25.97 14.90 -18.60
CA LEU A 575 -25.92 13.97 -19.72
C LEU A 575 -27.14 14.19 -20.62
N ARG A 576 -26.93 14.19 -21.93
CA ARG A 576 -28.01 14.34 -22.92
C ARG A 576 -27.83 13.44 -24.13
N ASN A 577 -28.92 12.75 -24.48
CA ASN A 577 -29.12 12.11 -25.76
C ASN A 577 -29.89 13.09 -26.66
N SER A 578 -29.18 13.73 -27.59
CA SER A 578 -29.73 14.73 -28.50
C SER A 578 -30.73 14.16 -29.50
N THR A 579 -30.64 12.85 -29.80
CA THR A 579 -31.51 12.15 -30.74
C THR A 579 -32.91 11.92 -30.17
N ASN A 580 -32.97 11.41 -28.93
CA ASN A 580 -34.22 11.08 -28.25
C ASN A 580 -34.72 12.21 -27.33
N ASN A 581 -33.94 13.28 -27.20
CA ASN A 581 -34.15 14.41 -26.29
C ASN A 581 -34.39 13.92 -24.85
N LYS A 582 -33.45 13.11 -24.36
CA LYS A 582 -33.42 12.52 -23.03
C LYS A 582 -32.25 13.10 -22.27
N GLU A 583 -32.52 13.56 -21.05
CA GLU A 583 -31.58 14.28 -20.21
C GLU A 583 -31.53 13.61 -18.84
N TYR A 584 -30.35 13.65 -18.22
CA TYR A 584 -30.06 13.15 -16.90
C TYR A 584 -29.15 14.14 -16.18
N ASP A 585 -29.53 14.48 -14.95
CA ASP A 585 -28.88 15.49 -14.12
C ASP A 585 -28.53 14.90 -12.76
N ALA A 586 -27.32 15.18 -12.28
CA ALA A 586 -26.94 14.90 -10.90
C ALA A 586 -26.21 16.12 -10.30
N TYR A 587 -26.56 16.48 -9.07
CA TYR A 587 -26.01 17.62 -8.33
C TYR A 587 -25.35 17.13 -7.05
N VAL A 588 -24.15 17.62 -6.78
CA VAL A 588 -23.29 17.18 -5.68
C VAL A 588 -22.97 18.37 -4.78
N ASP A 589 -23.17 18.22 -3.48
CA ASP A 589 -22.59 19.12 -2.48
C ASP A 589 -21.09 18.84 -2.41
N THR A 590 -20.28 19.77 -2.91
CA THR A 590 -18.83 19.63 -3.00
C THR A 590 -18.13 19.63 -1.64
N THR A 591 -18.82 20.04 -0.57
CA THR A 591 -18.26 20.03 0.80
C THR A 591 -18.39 18.66 1.44
N SER A 592 -19.57 18.04 1.32
CA SER A 592 -19.87 16.76 1.99
C SER A 592 -19.80 15.55 1.04
N GLY A 593 -19.64 15.77 -0.27
CA GLY A 593 -19.73 14.72 -1.30
C GLY A 593 -21.15 14.16 -1.49
N ARG A 594 -22.17 14.78 -0.88
CA ARG A 594 -23.54 14.27 -0.90
C ARG A 594 -24.24 14.63 -2.20
N ILE A 595 -24.92 13.66 -2.81
CA ILE A 595 -25.78 13.93 -3.96
C ILE A 595 -27.09 14.54 -3.48
N THR A 596 -27.38 15.77 -3.89
CA THR A 596 -28.57 16.52 -3.47
C THR A 596 -29.76 16.26 -4.38
N PHE A 597 -29.51 15.89 -5.64
CA PHE A 597 -30.51 15.41 -6.58
C PHE A 597 -29.85 14.61 -7.69
N MET A 598 -30.47 13.51 -8.09
CA MET A 598 -30.09 12.73 -9.25
C MET A 598 -31.36 12.32 -9.98
N GLY A 599 -31.52 12.69 -11.25
CA GLY A 599 -32.73 12.32 -11.96
C GLY A 599 -32.73 12.61 -13.44
N GLY A 600 -33.57 11.87 -14.15
CA GLY A 600 -33.74 11.98 -15.58
C GLY A 600 -34.04 10.65 -16.22
N TRP A 601 -33.63 10.52 -17.48
CA TRP A 601 -33.93 9.37 -18.31
C TRP A 601 -32.72 8.47 -18.46
N MET A 602 -32.88 7.20 -18.10
CA MET A 602 -31.87 6.18 -18.32
C MET A 602 -32.42 5.06 -19.21
N ASN A 603 -31.56 4.50 -20.04
CA ASN A 603 -31.79 3.23 -20.73
C ASN A 603 -30.97 2.17 -19.97
N MET A 604 -31.47 0.94 -19.85
CA MET A 604 -30.63 -0.13 -19.34
C MET A 604 -29.50 -0.38 -20.34
N PRO A 605 -28.23 -0.41 -19.92
CA PRO A 605 -27.17 -0.64 -20.89
C PRO A 605 -27.30 -2.06 -21.47
N GLY A 606 -27.16 -2.21 -22.79
CA GLY A 606 -27.50 -3.42 -23.54
C GLY A 606 -28.98 -3.62 -23.90
N GLY A 607 -29.87 -2.71 -23.46
CA GLY A 607 -31.27 -2.64 -23.86
C GLY A 607 -31.50 -2.12 -25.29
N ASP A 608 -32.72 -2.24 -25.79
CA ASP A 608 -33.12 -1.61 -27.05
C ASP A 608 -33.04 -0.07 -26.90
N ASP A 609 -32.39 0.63 -27.84
CA ASP A 609 -32.23 2.09 -27.88
C ASP A 609 -33.55 2.89 -27.74
N THR A 610 -34.69 2.19 -27.88
CA THR A 610 -36.04 2.75 -27.74
C THR A 610 -36.64 2.68 -26.32
N THR A 611 -36.02 1.98 -25.36
CA THR A 611 -36.61 1.73 -24.03
C THR A 611 -35.99 2.62 -22.96
N TRP A 612 -36.58 3.79 -22.72
CA TRP A 612 -36.13 4.75 -21.71
C TRP A 612 -37.04 4.76 -20.50
N ASN A 613 -36.45 4.64 -19.31
CA ASN A 613 -37.15 4.74 -18.03
C ASN A 613 -36.75 6.04 -17.34
N TYR A 614 -37.74 6.71 -16.75
CA TYR A 614 -37.47 7.87 -15.90
C TYR A 614 -37.20 7.41 -14.48
N LEU A 615 -36.15 7.96 -13.88
CA LEU A 615 -35.73 7.73 -12.50
C LEU A 615 -35.39 9.08 -11.86
N SER A 616 -35.81 9.32 -10.62
CA SER A 616 -35.27 10.39 -9.80
C SER A 616 -35.03 9.90 -8.37
N ILE A 617 -33.98 10.43 -7.77
CA ILE A 617 -33.46 10.01 -6.48
C ILE A 617 -32.95 11.26 -5.78
N TYR A 618 -33.36 11.45 -4.53
CA TYR A 618 -32.88 12.57 -3.74
C TYR A 618 -32.99 12.25 -2.24
N PRO A 619 -32.06 12.79 -1.45
CA PRO A 619 -32.13 12.71 0.00
C PRO A 619 -33.35 13.44 0.56
N MET A 620 -33.79 13.00 1.73
CA MET A 620 -34.86 13.62 2.51
C MET A 620 -34.41 13.85 3.95
N VAL A 621 -35.05 14.81 4.61
CA VAL A 621 -34.86 15.12 6.03
C VAL A 621 -35.96 14.45 6.84
N ASN A 622 -35.57 13.73 7.89
CA ASN A 622 -36.49 13.08 8.82
C ASN A 622 -36.52 13.81 10.16
N GLU A 623 -37.71 13.94 10.74
CA GLU A 623 -37.91 14.43 12.10
C GLU A 623 -38.95 13.59 12.84
N THR A 624 -38.61 13.21 14.07
CA THR A 624 -39.54 12.49 14.96
C THR A 624 -40.30 13.49 15.83
N LEU A 625 -41.63 13.48 15.72
CA LEU A 625 -42.47 14.43 16.44
C LEU A 625 -42.57 14.11 17.94
N ASN A 626 -42.38 15.16 18.74
CA ASN A 626 -42.62 15.16 20.17
C ASN A 626 -44.04 15.64 20.48
N VAL A 627 -44.65 15.13 21.56
CA VAL A 627 -45.96 15.62 22.01
C VAL A 627 -45.90 17.13 22.29
N GLY A 628 -46.74 17.90 21.61
CA GLY A 628 -46.73 19.36 21.64
C GLY A 628 -46.50 19.99 20.27
N ILE A 629 -45.97 21.21 20.28
CA ILE A 629 -45.61 21.98 19.08
C ILE A 629 -44.21 21.55 18.64
N ASN A 630 -44.06 21.17 17.38
CA ASN A 630 -42.79 20.90 16.72
C ASN A 630 -42.60 21.93 15.61
N VAL A 631 -41.38 22.45 15.50
CA VAL A 631 -40.94 23.37 14.45
C VAL A 631 -39.77 22.68 13.76
N ILE A 632 -39.96 22.25 12.53
CA ILE A 632 -39.00 21.46 11.76
C ILE A 632 -38.41 22.37 10.69
N SER A 633 -37.15 22.74 10.81
CA SER A 633 -36.45 23.47 9.76
C SER A 633 -36.23 22.57 8.54
N ILE A 634 -36.44 23.11 7.35
CA ILE A 634 -36.23 22.39 6.11
C ILE A 634 -35.09 23.05 5.34
N PRO A 635 -34.00 22.31 5.06
CA PRO A 635 -32.92 22.78 4.19
C PRO A 635 -33.43 23.07 2.78
N ASN A 636 -32.92 24.14 2.19
CA ASN A 636 -33.33 24.66 0.89
C ASN A 636 -32.12 25.10 0.06
N ASP A 637 -30.96 24.51 0.32
CA ASP A 637 -29.65 24.97 -0.16
C ASP A 637 -29.55 25.04 -1.71
N ALA A 638 -30.43 24.35 -2.42
CA ALA A 638 -30.52 24.34 -3.89
C ALA A 638 -31.43 25.43 -4.48
N ILE A 639 -32.16 26.22 -3.67
CA ILE A 639 -33.16 27.20 -4.14
C ILE A 639 -32.82 28.59 -3.62
N SER A 640 -32.11 29.35 -4.45
CA SER A 640 -31.59 30.69 -4.10
C SER A 640 -32.67 31.71 -3.70
N GLU A 641 -33.89 31.53 -4.18
CA GLU A 641 -35.02 32.41 -3.94
C GLU A 641 -35.66 32.20 -2.56
N ILE A 642 -35.30 31.14 -1.83
CA ILE A 642 -35.83 30.84 -0.50
C ILE A 642 -34.74 31.10 0.55
N ASP A 643 -35.01 31.98 1.50
CA ASP A 643 -34.12 32.33 2.61
C ASP A 643 -34.27 31.37 3.79
N ALA A 644 -35.50 30.99 4.13
CA ALA A 644 -35.78 30.04 5.21
C ALA A 644 -37.08 29.28 4.98
N SER A 645 -37.13 28.03 5.43
CA SER A 645 -38.37 27.26 5.42
C SER A 645 -38.50 26.34 6.64
N HIS A 646 -39.73 26.13 7.11
CA HIS A 646 -40.01 25.21 8.21
C HIS A 646 -41.44 24.65 8.18
N ILE A 647 -41.64 23.50 8.82
CA ILE A 647 -42.95 22.92 9.12
C ILE A 647 -43.27 23.11 10.60
N ASP A 648 -44.42 23.74 10.87
CA ASP A 648 -45.04 23.77 12.19
C ASP A 648 -46.11 22.70 12.30
N ILE A 649 -46.02 21.84 13.31
CA ILE A 649 -47.03 20.81 13.55
C ILE A 649 -47.28 20.57 15.04
N ILE A 650 -48.55 20.38 15.40
CA ILE A 650 -48.96 19.99 16.75
C ILE A 650 -49.37 18.53 16.73
N THR A 651 -48.70 17.71 17.55
CA THR A 651 -49.05 16.30 17.75
C THR A 651 -49.42 16.02 19.21
N SER A 652 -50.37 15.11 19.39
CA SER A 652 -50.73 14.51 20.68
C SER A 652 -50.14 13.11 20.89
N ASN A 653 -49.40 12.60 19.90
CA ASN A 653 -48.77 11.29 19.88
C ASN A 653 -47.25 11.38 19.73
N THR A 654 -46.53 10.44 20.34
CA THR A 654 -45.08 10.24 20.15
C THR A 654 -44.82 9.27 19.00
N GLY A 655 -43.69 9.43 18.31
CA GLY A 655 -43.20 8.45 17.32
C GLY A 655 -43.84 8.57 15.93
N VAL A 656 -44.48 9.70 15.64
CA VAL A 656 -44.82 10.06 14.25
C VAL A 656 -43.56 10.61 13.61
N GLU A 657 -43.20 10.09 12.44
CA GLU A 657 -42.07 10.58 11.65
C GLU A 657 -42.60 11.46 10.50
N ILE A 658 -41.92 12.57 10.26
CA ILE A 658 -42.09 13.40 9.08
C ILE A 658 -40.82 13.30 8.26
N VAL A 659 -40.93 12.81 7.04
CA VAL A 659 -39.83 12.75 6.06
C VAL A 659 -40.17 13.71 4.94
N ASN A 660 -39.26 14.64 4.63
CA ASN A 660 -39.55 15.70 3.66
C ASN A 660 -38.33 16.15 2.85
N ALA A 661 -38.55 16.70 1.66
CA ALA A 661 -37.52 17.34 0.85
C ALA A 661 -38.07 18.57 0.12
N ILE A 662 -37.23 19.59 -0.05
CA ILE A 662 -37.48 20.71 -0.97
C ILE A 662 -36.49 20.58 -2.13
N LEU A 663 -36.99 20.61 -3.36
CA LEU A 663 -36.20 20.37 -4.56
C LEU A 663 -36.37 21.52 -5.55
N ALA A 664 -35.24 21.96 -6.13
CA ALA A 664 -35.24 22.88 -7.27
C ALA A 664 -35.70 22.19 -8.56
N TYR A 665 -35.53 20.86 -8.63
CA TYR A 665 -35.73 20.06 -9.84
C TYR A 665 -36.97 19.19 -9.72
N ASN A 666 -37.58 18.89 -10.87
CA ASN A 666 -38.79 18.09 -10.92
C ASN A 666 -38.49 16.64 -10.51
N PRO A 667 -39.08 16.12 -9.42
CA PRO A 667 -38.84 14.75 -8.99
C PRO A 667 -39.57 13.70 -9.84
N ILE A 668 -40.38 14.10 -10.81
CA ILE A 668 -41.19 13.17 -11.62
C ILE A 668 -41.10 13.48 -13.11
N ASN A 669 -41.52 12.50 -13.93
CA ASN A 669 -41.46 12.59 -15.39
C ASN A 669 -42.51 13.51 -16.04
N THR A 670 -43.30 14.25 -15.26
CA THR A 670 -44.36 15.12 -15.79
C THR A 670 -44.08 16.56 -15.44
N SER A 671 -43.88 17.40 -16.45
CA SER A 671 -43.63 18.83 -16.25
C SER A 671 -44.91 19.58 -15.91
N ILE A 672 -44.79 20.62 -15.08
CA ILE A 672 -45.84 21.60 -14.87
C ILE A 672 -45.88 22.53 -16.09
N THR A 673 -47.07 22.71 -16.66
CA THR A 673 -47.23 23.40 -17.95
C THR A 673 -47.54 24.90 -17.82
N THR A 674 -47.74 25.40 -16.60
CA THR A 674 -48.16 26.79 -16.34
C THR A 674 -47.23 27.47 -15.33
N GLY A 675 -46.60 28.56 -15.75
CA GLY A 675 -45.67 29.34 -14.95
C GLY A 675 -44.26 28.74 -14.85
N THR A 676 -43.38 29.47 -14.19
CA THR A 676 -42.04 28.99 -13.80
C THR A 676 -42.17 28.29 -12.46
N VAL A 677 -41.64 27.08 -12.30
CA VAL A 677 -41.67 26.40 -10.99
C VAL A 677 -40.65 27.05 -10.07
N LEU A 678 -41.08 27.38 -8.86
CA LEU A 678 -40.26 27.93 -7.80
C LEU A 678 -39.55 26.81 -7.04
N TYR A 679 -40.33 25.82 -6.59
CA TYR A 679 -39.81 24.64 -5.90
C TYR A 679 -40.82 23.49 -5.95
N TYR A 680 -40.32 22.29 -5.68
CA TYR A 680 -41.09 21.10 -5.38
C TYR A 680 -40.91 20.75 -3.91
N ASN A 681 -41.96 20.24 -3.27
CA ASN A 681 -41.89 19.72 -1.90
C ASN A 681 -42.47 18.32 -1.85
N ASP A 682 -41.67 17.37 -1.37
CA ASP A 682 -42.10 16.00 -1.14
C ASP A 682 -42.24 15.78 0.36
N LEU A 683 -43.36 15.19 0.78
CA LEU A 683 -43.72 15.04 2.18
C LEU A 683 -44.36 13.68 2.43
N LEU A 684 -43.77 12.95 3.37
CA LEU A 684 -44.32 11.76 4.00
C LEU A 684 -44.55 12.03 5.49
N ILE A 685 -45.73 11.64 5.97
CA ILE A 685 -46.08 11.58 7.39
C ILE A 685 -46.47 10.13 7.67
N THR A 686 -45.71 9.44 8.52
CA THR A 686 -45.90 7.98 8.71
C THR A 686 -47.21 7.62 9.41
N ASN A 687 -47.77 8.55 10.20
CA ASN A 687 -49.10 8.39 10.80
C ASN A 687 -49.73 9.74 11.14
N THR A 688 -50.96 9.96 10.69
CA THR A 688 -51.70 11.20 10.93
C THR A 688 -52.58 11.21 12.17
N THR A 689 -52.68 10.08 12.87
CA THR A 689 -53.50 9.96 14.08
C THR A 689 -52.96 10.91 15.15
N GLY A 690 -53.83 11.79 15.67
CA GLY A 690 -53.47 12.71 16.74
C GLY A 690 -52.69 13.96 16.30
N LEU A 691 -52.53 14.18 14.99
CA LEU A 691 -52.04 15.43 14.42
C LEU A 691 -53.17 16.46 14.27
N ALA A 692 -52.84 17.72 14.51
CA ALA A 692 -53.74 18.85 14.26
C ALA A 692 -53.55 19.40 12.83
N ASN A 693 -53.32 20.71 12.70
CA ASN A 693 -52.94 21.32 11.42
C ASN A 693 -51.41 21.26 11.25
N LEU A 694 -50.97 21.08 10.02
CA LEU A 694 -49.59 21.28 9.59
C LEU A 694 -49.52 22.64 8.90
N SER A 695 -48.53 23.46 9.24
CA SER A 695 -48.30 24.74 8.55
C SER A 695 -46.90 24.74 7.94
N PHE A 696 -46.83 24.90 6.63
CA PHE A 696 -45.57 25.01 5.89
C PHE A 696 -45.24 26.49 5.69
N TYR A 697 -44.16 26.94 6.29
CA TYR A 697 -43.70 28.33 6.21
C TYR A 697 -42.51 28.45 5.26
N ILE A 698 -42.53 29.50 4.43
CA ILE A 698 -41.45 29.83 3.49
C ILE A 698 -41.23 31.33 3.56
N LYS A 699 -39.96 31.71 3.69
CA LYS A 699 -39.50 33.08 3.53
C LYS A 699 -38.67 33.18 2.26
N PHE A 700 -38.98 34.17 1.43
CA PHE A 700 -38.27 34.42 0.19
C PHE A 700 -37.18 35.47 0.38
N ASP A 701 -36.07 35.30 -0.34
CA ASP A 701 -34.99 36.29 -0.41
C ASP A 701 -35.45 37.56 -1.16
N ASP A 702 -34.70 38.65 -1.00
CA ASP A 702 -34.92 39.94 -1.67
C ASP A 702 -34.91 39.82 -3.21
N SER A 703 -34.32 38.75 -3.76
CA SER A 703 -34.34 38.43 -5.19
C SER A 703 -35.73 38.02 -5.73
N PHE A 704 -36.65 37.59 -4.86
CA PHE A 704 -38.01 37.17 -5.23
C PHE A 704 -39.07 38.00 -4.48
N ASP A 705 -39.64 39.00 -5.18
CA ASP A 705 -40.70 39.85 -4.63
C ASP A 705 -42.08 39.22 -4.81
N LEU A 706 -42.67 38.74 -3.72
CA LEU A 706 -43.96 38.05 -3.75
C LEU A 706 -45.13 38.94 -4.25
N ASP A 707 -45.03 40.27 -4.16
CA ASP A 707 -46.03 41.21 -4.72
C ASP A 707 -46.06 41.22 -6.26
N SER A 708 -44.98 40.76 -6.90
CA SER A 708 -44.81 40.80 -8.36
C SER A 708 -45.32 39.55 -9.09
N TYR A 709 -45.78 38.52 -8.36
CA TYR A 709 -46.09 37.21 -8.92
C TYR A 709 -47.45 36.65 -8.49
N ASN A 710 -48.10 35.93 -9.41
CA ASN A 710 -49.22 35.04 -9.07
C ASN A 710 -48.69 33.63 -8.84
N LEU A 711 -48.78 33.14 -7.62
CA LEU A 711 -48.40 31.76 -7.28
C LEU A 711 -49.54 30.78 -7.59
N THR A 712 -49.19 29.60 -8.10
CA THR A 712 -50.07 28.47 -8.35
C THR A 712 -49.53 27.25 -7.63
N PHE A 713 -50.40 26.61 -6.86
CA PHE A 713 -50.06 25.43 -6.06
C PHE A 713 -50.53 24.17 -6.76
N TRP A 714 -49.63 23.21 -6.86
CA TRP A 714 -49.83 21.94 -7.53
C TRP A 714 -49.63 20.81 -6.53
N ALA A 715 -50.41 19.75 -6.71
CA ALA A 715 -50.21 18.48 -6.02
C ALA A 715 -50.23 17.35 -7.05
N TRP A 716 -49.29 16.42 -6.91
CA TRP A 716 -49.14 15.28 -7.79
C TRP A 716 -50.05 14.13 -7.36
N ASN A 717 -50.65 13.44 -8.33
CA ASN A 717 -51.35 12.16 -8.15
C ASN A 717 -52.46 12.15 -7.08
N MET A 718 -53.06 13.30 -6.78
CA MET A 718 -54.15 13.43 -5.80
C MET A 718 -55.45 12.69 -6.20
N SER A 719 -55.61 12.40 -7.49
CA SER A 719 -56.80 11.76 -8.07
C SER A 719 -56.58 10.28 -8.41
N GLY A 720 -55.38 9.74 -8.16
CA GLY A 720 -54.95 8.41 -8.63
C GLY A 720 -54.59 8.37 -10.12
N ASN A 721 -54.61 9.52 -10.80
CA ASN A 721 -54.04 9.69 -12.13
C ASN A 721 -52.65 10.31 -11.95
N ASN A 722 -51.63 9.76 -12.62
CA ASN A 722 -50.27 10.29 -12.67
C ASN A 722 -50.22 11.65 -13.41
N GLU A 723 -50.80 12.69 -12.81
CA GLU A 723 -50.90 14.05 -13.32
C GLU A 723 -50.81 15.11 -12.20
N TRP A 724 -50.37 16.31 -12.56
CA TRP A 724 -50.39 17.47 -11.67
C TRP A 724 -51.80 18.06 -11.58
N SER A 725 -52.32 18.20 -10.38
CA SER A 725 -53.60 18.85 -10.10
C SER A 725 -53.38 20.22 -9.45
N VAL A 726 -54.01 21.26 -10.00
CA VAL A 726 -54.02 22.59 -9.37
C VAL A 726 -54.88 22.51 -8.11
N ALA A 727 -54.40 23.10 -7.01
CA ALA A 727 -55.17 23.24 -5.78
C ALA A 727 -56.52 23.92 -6.08
N PRO A 728 -57.66 23.38 -5.59
CA PRO A 728 -58.97 23.97 -5.86
C PRO A 728 -59.04 25.41 -5.33
N PRO A 729 -59.80 26.32 -5.96
CA PRO A 729 -59.85 27.74 -5.55
C PRO A 729 -60.25 27.94 -4.08
N GLU A 730 -61.05 27.05 -3.51
CA GLU A 730 -61.46 27.06 -2.10
C GLU A 730 -60.31 26.77 -1.12
N ALA A 731 -59.20 26.20 -1.61
CA ALA A 731 -57.96 26.04 -0.85
C ALA A 731 -57.16 27.34 -0.73
N THR A 732 -57.50 28.40 -1.48
CA THR A 732 -56.78 29.68 -1.41
C THR A 732 -56.83 30.34 -0.03
N ASP A 733 -57.87 30.06 0.76
CA ASP A 733 -58.00 30.53 2.16
C ASP A 733 -56.99 29.84 3.12
N MET A 734 -56.29 28.80 2.67
CA MET A 734 -55.25 28.09 3.43
C MET A 734 -53.85 28.70 3.24
N PHE A 735 -53.71 29.68 2.35
CA PHE A 735 -52.45 30.37 2.08
C PHE A 735 -52.48 31.75 2.74
N VAL A 736 -51.52 32.02 3.62
CA VAL A 736 -51.37 33.30 4.30
C VAL A 736 -50.11 33.97 3.76
N TYR A 737 -50.30 35.10 3.07
CA TYR A 737 -49.22 35.92 2.53
C TYR A 737 -48.88 37.05 3.51
N ASP A 738 -47.61 37.15 3.91
CA ASP A 738 -47.08 38.32 4.60
C ASP A 738 -46.10 39.04 3.68
N TYR A 739 -46.62 40.01 2.93
CA TYR A 739 -45.84 40.87 2.04
C TYR A 739 -44.81 41.74 2.78
N GLY A 740 -44.96 41.94 4.10
CA GLY A 740 -44.02 42.71 4.91
C GLY A 740 -42.77 41.92 5.30
N ASP A 741 -42.90 40.62 5.52
CA ASP A 741 -41.78 39.69 5.79
C ASP A 741 -41.37 38.86 4.56
N ASN A 742 -41.96 39.18 3.40
CA ASN A 742 -41.80 38.45 2.13
C ASN A 742 -41.97 36.93 2.30
N SER A 743 -43.05 36.52 2.97
CA SER A 743 -43.24 35.13 3.38
C SER A 743 -44.63 34.58 3.03
N LEU A 744 -44.69 33.25 2.94
CA LEU A 744 -45.87 32.45 2.65
C LEU A 744 -46.01 31.36 3.72
N THR A 745 -47.20 31.26 4.33
CA THR A 745 -47.57 30.12 5.16
C THR A 745 -48.71 29.34 4.51
N ILE A 746 -48.56 28.02 4.39
CA ILE A 746 -49.55 27.11 3.83
C ILE A 746 -50.08 26.21 4.95
N ILE A 747 -51.37 26.28 5.25
CA ILE A 747 -51.98 25.54 6.36
C ILE A 747 -52.76 24.33 5.83
N PHE A 748 -52.25 23.13 6.10
CA PHE A 748 -52.90 21.87 5.76
C PHE A 748 -53.69 21.32 6.96
N PRO A 749 -55.03 21.24 6.88
CA PRO A 749 -55.83 20.57 7.89
C PRO A 749 -55.69 19.05 7.73
N ILE A 750 -54.95 18.41 8.64
CA ILE A 750 -54.76 16.94 8.66
C ILE A 750 -55.85 16.25 9.51
N GLY A 751 -56.63 17.03 10.28
CA GLY A 751 -57.65 16.52 11.17
C GLY A 751 -58.73 15.70 10.46
N GLY A 752 -58.65 14.37 10.59
CA GLY A 752 -59.71 13.44 10.16
C GLY A 752 -59.24 12.25 9.32
N SER A 753 -57.99 12.22 8.84
CA SER A 753 -57.41 11.04 8.21
C SER A 753 -56.87 10.05 9.25
N SER A 754 -56.98 8.74 8.97
CA SER A 754 -56.32 7.69 9.74
C SER A 754 -55.38 6.93 8.80
N GLY A 755 -54.07 7.04 9.03
CA GLY A 755 -53.03 6.40 8.22
C GLY A 755 -51.89 7.34 7.83
N PRO A 756 -50.91 6.85 7.06
CA PRO A 756 -49.85 7.68 6.49
C PRO A 756 -50.39 8.65 5.43
N ILE A 757 -49.68 9.75 5.21
CA ILE A 757 -49.90 10.67 4.09
C ILE A 757 -48.59 10.81 3.32
N SER A 758 -48.66 10.68 2.00
CA SER A 758 -47.56 10.86 1.04
C SER A 758 -48.04 11.82 -0.04
N ILE A 759 -47.35 12.95 -0.24
CA ILE A 759 -47.74 13.96 -1.21
C ILE A 759 -46.52 14.66 -1.81
N ILE A 760 -46.53 14.85 -3.13
CA ILE A 760 -45.60 15.74 -3.82
C ILE A 760 -46.36 16.98 -4.23
N MET A 761 -45.84 18.13 -3.83
CA MET A 761 -46.39 19.44 -4.12
C MET A 761 -45.39 20.23 -4.95
N ALA A 762 -45.89 21.24 -5.67
CA ALA A 762 -45.05 22.22 -6.32
C ALA A 762 -45.70 23.59 -6.28
N VAL A 763 -44.86 24.63 -6.30
CA VAL A 763 -45.31 26.01 -6.44
C VAL A 763 -44.74 26.56 -7.71
N SER A 764 -45.61 27.02 -8.61
CA SER A 764 -45.19 27.77 -9.80
C SER A 764 -45.67 29.21 -9.72
N TYR A 765 -44.99 30.10 -10.44
CA TYR A 765 -45.29 31.51 -10.44
C TYR A 765 -45.37 32.05 -11.87
N VAL A 766 -46.19 33.09 -12.05
CA VAL A 766 -46.26 33.86 -13.29
C VAL A 766 -46.15 35.33 -12.90
N ASN A 767 -45.32 36.08 -13.62
CA ASN A 767 -45.29 37.54 -13.51
C ASN A 767 -46.71 38.09 -13.57
N VAL A 768 -47.10 38.88 -12.56
CA VAL A 768 -48.30 39.69 -12.66
C VAL A 768 -48.01 40.68 -13.78
N SER A 769 -48.52 40.40 -14.98
CA SER A 769 -48.48 41.38 -16.05
C SER A 769 -49.19 42.62 -15.49
N PRO A 770 -48.54 43.79 -15.44
CA PRO A 770 -49.23 44.99 -15.02
C PRO A 770 -50.47 45.08 -15.90
N PRO A 771 -51.67 45.35 -15.35
CA PRO A 771 -52.86 45.48 -16.16
C PRO A 771 -52.50 46.43 -17.30
N GLU A 772 -52.70 46.00 -18.55
CA GLU A 772 -52.45 46.83 -19.72
C GLU A 772 -53.01 48.20 -19.41
N LEU A 773 -52.12 49.19 -19.28
CA LEU A 773 -52.51 50.59 -19.22
C LEU A 773 -53.27 50.85 -20.51
N ILE A 774 -54.60 50.74 -20.46
CA ILE A 774 -55.49 51.30 -21.47
C ILE A 774 -54.95 52.71 -21.69
N PRO A 775 -54.50 53.09 -22.91
CA PRO A 775 -53.90 54.39 -23.15
C PRO A 775 -54.99 55.46 -23.09
N GLY A 776 -55.35 55.83 -21.88
CA GLY A 776 -56.15 56.98 -21.54
C GLY A 776 -55.24 57.99 -20.85
N PHE A 777 -55.06 59.13 -21.49
CA PHE A 777 -54.45 60.36 -20.94
C PHE A 777 -52.92 60.38 -20.78
N PRO A 778 -52.23 60.75 -21.87
CA PRO A 778 -51.45 62.00 -21.81
C PRO A 778 -51.56 62.81 -23.12
N LEU A 779 -52.79 63.03 -23.62
CA LEU A 779 -53.06 63.97 -24.73
C LEU A 779 -53.73 65.29 -24.26
N LEU A 780 -54.43 65.28 -23.12
CA LEU A 780 -55.14 66.47 -22.61
C LEU A 780 -54.25 67.42 -21.79
N LEU A 781 -53.18 66.92 -21.17
CA LEU A 781 -52.18 67.76 -20.46
C LEU A 781 -51.22 68.44 -21.46
N THR A 782 -50.87 67.77 -22.55
CA THR A 782 -50.02 68.32 -23.63
C THR A 782 -50.77 69.34 -24.51
N LEU A 783 -52.09 69.20 -24.69
CA LEU A 783 -52.95 70.23 -25.31
C LEU A 783 -53.26 71.40 -24.37
N GLY A 784 -53.28 71.20 -23.05
CA GLY A 784 -53.45 72.25 -22.04
C GLY A 784 -52.24 73.18 -21.88
N PHE A 785 -51.02 72.65 -21.98
CA PHE A 785 -49.81 73.49 -21.93
C PHE A 785 -49.53 74.23 -23.25
N LEU A 786 -50.01 73.73 -24.39
CA LEU A 786 -49.89 74.40 -25.69
C LEU A 786 -50.90 75.56 -25.87
N THR A 787 -52.04 75.54 -25.18
CA THR A 787 -53.05 76.62 -25.24
C THR A 787 -52.78 77.78 -24.27
N ILE A 788 -52.08 77.53 -23.16
CA ILE A 788 -51.64 78.57 -22.21
C ILE A 788 -50.36 79.29 -22.71
N GLY A 789 -49.49 78.60 -23.46
CA GLY A 789 -48.31 79.20 -24.10
C GLY A 789 -48.62 80.13 -25.28
N VAL A 790 -49.71 79.90 -26.02
CA VAL A 790 -50.09 80.74 -27.18
C VAL A 790 -50.87 82.00 -26.74
N PHE A 791 -51.59 81.97 -25.60
CA PHE A 791 -52.26 83.16 -25.05
C PHE A 791 -51.30 84.14 -24.34
N ALA A 792 -50.18 83.67 -23.79
CA ALA A 792 -49.14 84.54 -23.20
C ALA A 792 -48.32 85.30 -24.26
N LEU A 793 -48.14 84.74 -25.46
CA LEU A 793 -47.42 85.39 -26.58
C LEU A 793 -48.29 86.40 -27.35
N ILE A 794 -49.61 86.25 -27.36
CA ILE A 794 -50.54 87.24 -27.95
C ILE A 794 -50.79 88.44 -27.00
N MET A 795 -50.73 88.24 -25.68
CA MET A 795 -50.87 89.31 -24.68
C MET A 795 -49.61 90.16 -24.47
N ILE A 796 -48.43 89.70 -24.93
CA ILE A 796 -47.18 90.48 -24.95
C ILE A 796 -47.04 91.31 -26.23
N HIS A 797 -47.86 91.08 -27.27
CA HIS A 797 -47.90 91.90 -28.48
C HIS A 797 -48.96 93.03 -28.48
N PHE A 798 -49.83 93.10 -27.45
CA PHE A 798 -50.85 94.16 -27.31
C PHE A 798 -50.89 94.80 -25.91
N LYS A 799 -49.79 95.41 -25.47
CA LYS A 799 -49.83 96.49 -24.44
C LYS A 799 -48.61 97.43 -24.41
N LYS A 800 -48.14 97.83 -25.58
CA LYS A 800 -47.54 99.15 -25.86
C LYS A 800 -48.37 99.73 -27.02
N VAL A 801 -49.44 100.49 -26.80
CA VAL A 801 -49.50 101.98 -26.88
C VAL A 801 -51.03 102.28 -26.80
N LYS A 802 -51.59 102.89 -25.76
CA LYS A 802 -51.70 104.34 -25.48
C LYS A 802 -52.38 105.16 -26.61
N LYS A 803 -53.71 105.26 -26.61
CA LYS A 803 -54.43 106.54 -26.85
C LYS A 803 -55.94 106.44 -26.54
N ILE A 804 -56.32 107.32 -25.59
CA ILE A 804 -57.63 107.82 -25.13
C ILE A 804 -58.53 106.80 -24.43
#